data_AF-Q9LQ31-F1
#
_entry.id   AF-Q9LQ31-F1
#
_cell.length_a   1.000
_cell.length_b   1.000
_cell.length_c   1.000
_cell.angle_alpha   90.00
_cell.angle_beta   90.00
_cell.angle_gamma   90.00
#
_symmetry.space_group_name_H-M   'P 1'
#
loop_
_entity.id
_entity.type
_entity.pdbx_description
1 polymer ?
#
loop_
_entity_poly.entity_id
_entity_poly.type
_entity_poly.pdbx_seq_one_letter_code
_entity_poly.pdbx_strand_id
1 'polypeptide(L)'
;MAQKLEAKGGKGGNQWDDLLDHDNIAKIHVQGGHEGIQYVKFDYVKFDNLKIGQPKLGSIHGLSRKGFTQTFEIDPTSEYIVSVEGYYDESKGIIQALKFKTNKKTSDMIGYDENGLKFSLEVKGKAIIGFHGFADTNLNSLGAYFAPAPPTKFDYQGGSGAQLWDDGSNYNGVRKVSFSLDDTEIRQIRIEYDKSGLVEKREYGSNVGRQEEFVLDYPTEYIIYMEGTCDIVSDTSKNRVRSLMFKTSKGRTSPIFGKVAARKFVFESNGSALIGFHGRAAAAVDAIGAYFSPLILSAPAPPPPPAEKLQAKGGNGGNQWDDLADHDHVTKIYVQGGQEGIQYVKFDYVKNGQPQSGSVHGLLGRGFTQTFEIDPTNEHLVSVEGYYDESKGLVQGLKFKTNKKTSDMIGYDENGLKFSLEVNGKKIIGFHGYAQTYLNSLGAYFVTAPPTKFDYQGGSGAQLWDDGTNYNGVRKISFALDANEIRQIRIDYDKGGLIERREYGGNVGRQEEFVVDYPSEYIIYMEGTCDIVSDASKNRVRSLMFKTSKGRTSPIFGKVAARKFVFESNGSALIGFHGRAAAAVDAIGAYFSRFILPPSAETLQAKGGEGGDPWSDGVFNGVRNIYVGQGENGVSAVKFVYDKDSQVAEGNDHGKPTLLGYEEFKLEYPSEYITTVEGCFDKIFGSGGGVITMLKFKTNKRTSPPFGLETTSNFVLGKEGYKIVGFHGTSSHELHQLGVYVMPI
;
A
#
# COMPACT_ATOMS: atom_id res chain seq x y z
N MET A 1 1.24 3.01 13.56
CA MET A 1 -0.01 3.82 13.54
C MET A 1 -1.13 3.01 14.14
N ALA A 2 -1.95 3.64 14.97
CA ALA A 2 -3.21 3.07 15.44
C ALA A 2 -4.27 3.14 14.33
N GLN A 3 -5.02 2.07 14.11
CA GLN A 3 -6.19 2.04 13.25
C GLN A 3 -7.41 2.43 14.07
N LYS A 4 -8.11 3.49 13.68
CA LYS A 4 -9.40 3.86 14.27
C LYS A 4 -10.50 2.96 13.72
N LEU A 5 -11.27 2.31 14.58
CA LEU A 5 -12.54 1.67 14.22
C LEU A 5 -13.67 2.58 14.69
N GLU A 6 -14.59 2.91 13.79
CA GLU A 6 -15.71 3.80 14.07
C GLU A 6 -16.60 3.29 15.21
N ALA A 7 -17.14 4.23 15.99
CA ALA A 7 -17.93 3.90 17.16
C ALA A 7 -19.25 3.21 16.78
N LYS A 8 -19.61 2.17 17.54
CA LYS A 8 -20.87 1.44 17.42
C LYS A 8 -21.86 1.94 18.47
N GLY A 9 -23.13 2.09 18.09
CA GLY A 9 -24.17 2.70 18.92
C GLY A 9 -24.71 4.00 18.31
N GLY A 10 -25.33 4.83 19.13
CA GLY A 10 -25.87 6.13 18.73
C GLY A 10 -24.82 7.24 18.71
N LYS A 11 -25.12 8.31 17.96
CA LYS A 11 -24.37 9.58 18.00
C LYS A 11 -24.98 10.60 18.97
N GLY A 12 -25.74 10.13 19.96
CA GLY A 12 -26.32 10.98 20.99
C GLY A 12 -25.25 11.52 21.93
N GLY A 13 -25.39 12.78 22.37
CA GLY A 13 -24.45 13.39 23.30
C GLY A 13 -23.21 14.01 22.68
N ASN A 14 -22.23 14.28 23.53
CA ASN A 14 -20.96 14.86 23.13
C ASN A 14 -20.01 13.77 22.63
N GLN A 15 -19.29 14.07 21.55
CA GLN A 15 -18.18 13.23 21.12
C GLN A 15 -17.06 13.30 22.15
N TRP A 16 -16.46 12.16 22.46
CA TRP A 16 -15.30 12.04 23.33
C TRP A 16 -14.25 11.14 22.69
N ASP A 17 -12.98 11.39 23.02
CA ASP A 17 -11.83 10.66 22.53
C ASP A 17 -10.73 10.75 23.61
N ASP A 18 -10.28 9.62 24.13
CA ASP A 18 -9.24 9.58 25.17
C ASP A 18 -7.83 9.88 24.63
N LEU A 19 -7.71 10.18 23.33
CA LEU A 19 -6.46 10.40 22.61
C LEU A 19 -5.55 9.15 22.68
N LEU A 20 -4.33 9.25 22.14
CA LEU A 20 -3.38 8.13 22.02
C LEU A 20 -2.05 8.41 22.75
N ASP A 21 -2.08 9.23 23.79
CA ASP A 21 -0.91 9.53 24.63
C ASP A 21 -0.80 8.55 25.82
N HIS A 22 -0.84 7.26 25.49
CA HIS A 22 -0.72 6.12 26.40
C HIS A 22 -0.38 4.87 25.60
N ASP A 23 0.15 3.85 26.28
CA ASP A 23 0.63 2.63 25.63
C ASP A 23 -0.30 1.43 25.87
N ASN A 24 -0.99 1.38 27.01
CA ASN A 24 -1.91 0.29 27.34
C ASN A 24 -2.95 0.73 28.39
N ILE A 25 -3.97 -0.10 28.61
CA ILE A 25 -5.05 0.12 29.59
C ILE A 25 -4.81 -0.76 30.81
N ALA A 26 -4.84 -0.19 32.00
CA ALA A 26 -4.66 -0.91 33.26
C ALA A 26 -5.99 -1.25 33.96
N LYS A 27 -6.98 -0.34 33.88
CA LYS A 27 -8.31 -0.59 34.47
C LYS A 27 -9.42 -0.05 33.58
N ILE A 28 -10.54 -0.76 33.55
CA ILE A 28 -11.78 -0.33 32.91
C ILE A 28 -12.85 -0.27 33.99
N HIS A 29 -13.51 0.86 34.13
CA HIS A 29 -14.63 1.05 35.05
C HIS A 29 -15.89 1.22 34.24
N VAL A 30 -16.90 0.39 34.48
CA VAL A 30 -18.18 0.44 33.78
C VAL A 30 -19.29 0.46 34.82
N GLN A 31 -20.22 1.41 34.70
CA GLN A 31 -21.42 1.46 35.53
C GLN A 31 -22.65 1.16 34.67
N GLY A 32 -23.32 0.05 34.98
CA GLY A 32 -24.61 -0.29 34.39
C GLY A 32 -25.77 0.42 35.11
N GLY A 33 -26.84 0.70 34.38
CA GLY A 33 -28.09 1.24 34.90
C GLY A 33 -29.30 0.68 34.15
N HIS A 34 -30.50 1.08 34.59
CA HIS A 34 -31.76 0.56 34.04
C HIS A 34 -32.01 0.94 32.57
N GLU A 35 -31.29 1.95 32.04
CA GLU A 35 -31.40 2.40 30.64
C GLU A 35 -30.19 1.98 29.79
N GLY A 36 -29.30 1.15 30.35
CA GLY A 36 -28.04 0.73 29.73
C GLY A 36 -26.82 1.21 30.53
N ILE A 37 -25.67 1.25 29.87
CA ILE A 37 -24.41 1.71 30.47
C ILE A 37 -24.47 3.22 30.72
N GLN A 38 -24.35 3.61 32.00
CA GLN A 38 -24.40 5.00 32.43
C GLN A 38 -23.09 5.72 32.15
N TYR A 39 -21.96 5.08 32.48
CA TYR A 39 -20.64 5.60 32.11
C TYR A 39 -19.59 4.51 31.91
N VAL A 40 -18.53 4.87 31.18
CA VAL A 40 -17.26 4.14 31.13
C VAL A 40 -16.09 5.07 31.47
N LYS A 41 -15.03 4.51 32.07
CA LYS A 41 -13.77 5.21 32.34
C LYS A 41 -12.61 4.23 32.17
N PHE A 42 -11.56 4.67 31.50
CA PHE A 42 -10.38 3.86 31.22
C PHE A 42 -9.16 4.47 31.90
N ASP A 43 -8.51 3.74 32.81
CA ASP A 43 -7.24 4.18 33.39
C ASP A 43 -6.10 3.60 32.55
N TYR A 44 -5.31 4.47 31.95
CA TYR A 44 -4.25 4.13 31.01
C TYR A 44 -2.88 4.12 31.69
N VAL A 45 -1.89 3.49 31.08
CA VAL A 45 -0.48 3.57 31.46
C VAL A 45 0.38 3.95 30.28
N LYS A 46 1.48 4.62 30.58
CA LYS A 46 2.56 4.92 29.64
C LYS A 46 3.82 4.26 30.16
N PHE A 47 4.50 3.50 29.32
CA PHE A 47 5.77 2.87 29.64
C PHE A 47 6.90 3.87 29.39
N ASP A 48 7.75 4.06 30.40
CA ASP A 48 9.03 4.72 30.22
C ASP A 48 10.12 3.68 30.45
N ASN A 49 10.89 3.37 29.39
CA ASN A 49 11.90 2.31 29.39
C ASN A 49 11.39 0.98 29.98
N LEU A 50 10.22 0.52 29.52
CA LEU A 50 9.53 -0.71 29.96
C LEU A 50 9.11 -0.73 31.45
N LYS A 51 9.29 0.36 32.19
CA LYS A 51 8.68 0.51 33.52
C LYS A 51 7.31 1.15 33.36
N ILE A 52 6.33 0.59 34.05
CA ILE A 52 5.01 1.20 34.16
C ILE A 52 5.19 2.58 34.80
N GLY A 53 4.89 3.64 34.04
CA GLY A 53 4.73 4.98 34.58
C GLY A 53 3.51 5.07 35.49
N GLN A 54 3.31 6.22 36.14
CA GLN A 54 2.10 6.41 36.94
C GLN A 54 0.84 6.25 36.06
N PRO A 55 -0.19 5.51 36.52
CA PRO A 55 -1.44 5.37 35.79
C PRO A 55 -2.07 6.74 35.52
N LYS A 56 -2.40 7.01 34.27
CA LYS A 56 -3.16 8.19 33.84
C LYS A 56 -4.64 7.88 34.02
N LEU A 57 -5.24 8.44 35.07
CA LEU A 57 -6.67 8.31 35.34
C LEU A 57 -7.47 8.88 34.17
N GLY A 58 -8.36 8.08 33.58
CA GLY A 58 -9.20 8.52 32.46
C GLY A 58 -10.33 9.44 32.85
N SER A 59 -10.96 10.05 31.84
CA SER A 59 -12.21 10.80 32.00
C SER A 59 -13.40 9.85 32.12
N ILE A 60 -14.46 10.31 32.79
CA ILE A 60 -15.75 9.61 32.82
C ILE A 60 -16.52 9.99 31.55
N HIS A 61 -16.94 8.99 30.77
CA HIS A 61 -17.75 9.18 29.56
C HIS A 61 -19.16 8.69 29.81
N GLY A 62 -20.09 9.64 29.94
CA GLY A 62 -21.45 9.43 30.44
C GLY A 62 -21.65 10.14 31.78
N LEU A 63 -22.68 9.76 32.53
CA LEU A 63 -22.98 10.37 33.83
C LEU A 63 -22.88 9.35 34.96
N SER A 64 -21.93 9.57 35.86
CA SER A 64 -21.81 8.78 37.08
C SER A 64 -22.99 9.08 38.01
N ARG A 65 -23.84 8.08 38.24
CA ARG A 65 -24.97 8.13 39.19
C ARG A 65 -24.67 7.23 40.39
N LYS A 66 -25.54 7.24 41.41
CA LYS A 66 -25.47 6.22 42.46
C LYS A 66 -25.80 4.85 41.85
N GLY A 67 -24.84 3.93 41.87
CA GLY A 67 -24.97 2.60 41.30
C GLY A 67 -23.69 1.79 41.48
N PHE A 68 -23.72 0.51 41.14
CA PHE A 68 -22.55 -0.36 41.21
C PHE A 68 -21.68 -0.16 39.97
N THR A 69 -20.42 0.24 40.19
CA THR A 69 -19.39 0.28 39.14
C THR A 69 -18.60 -1.01 39.20
N GLN A 70 -18.55 -1.73 38.08
CA GLN A 70 -17.70 -2.90 37.93
C GLN A 70 -16.36 -2.48 37.34
N THR A 71 -15.26 -2.91 37.98
CA THR A 71 -13.90 -2.63 37.52
C THR A 71 -13.26 -3.89 36.97
N PHE A 72 -12.75 -3.83 35.75
CA PHE A 72 -11.98 -4.88 35.12
C PHE A 72 -10.49 -4.48 35.08
N GLU A 73 -9.66 -5.20 35.83
CA GLU A 73 -8.22 -4.93 35.94
C GLU A 73 -7.41 -5.78 34.95
N ILE A 74 -6.45 -5.14 34.29
CA ILE A 74 -5.57 -5.70 33.27
C ILE A 74 -4.13 -5.48 33.75
N ASP A 75 -3.29 -6.51 33.70
CA ASP A 75 -1.85 -6.31 33.93
C ASP A 75 -1.21 -5.71 32.67
N PRO A 76 -0.92 -4.40 32.63
CA PRO A 76 -0.56 -3.77 31.37
C PRO A 76 0.80 -4.24 30.83
N THR A 77 1.65 -4.88 31.66
CA THR A 77 2.97 -5.37 31.21
C THR A 77 2.89 -6.58 30.30
N SER A 78 1.80 -7.34 30.38
CA SER A 78 1.70 -8.65 29.75
C SER A 78 0.30 -8.96 29.21
N GLU A 79 -0.68 -8.13 29.55
CA GLU A 79 -2.06 -8.25 29.18
C GLU A 79 -2.53 -7.00 28.44
N TYR A 80 -3.28 -7.19 27.36
CA TYR A 80 -3.85 -6.12 26.55
C TYR A 80 -5.20 -6.56 25.99
N ILE A 81 -6.08 -5.60 25.72
CA ILE A 81 -7.41 -5.87 25.19
C ILE A 81 -7.28 -6.24 23.71
N VAL A 82 -7.90 -7.35 23.31
CA VAL A 82 -7.94 -7.81 21.90
C VAL A 82 -9.28 -7.52 21.25
N SER A 83 -10.36 -7.53 22.03
CA SER A 83 -11.68 -7.18 21.52
C SER A 83 -12.63 -6.69 22.61
N VAL A 84 -13.67 -5.97 22.18
CA VAL A 84 -14.85 -5.63 22.98
C VAL A 84 -16.07 -6.13 22.25
N GLU A 85 -16.88 -6.95 22.90
CA GLU A 85 -18.22 -7.27 22.45
C GLU A 85 -19.21 -6.40 23.23
N GLY A 86 -20.28 -5.97 22.58
CA GLY A 86 -21.32 -5.21 23.26
C GLY A 86 -22.67 -5.30 22.57
N TYR A 87 -23.66 -4.71 23.22
CA TYR A 87 -25.03 -4.59 22.72
C TYR A 87 -25.48 -3.14 22.86
N TYR A 88 -26.25 -2.63 21.91
CA TYR A 88 -26.86 -1.29 22.02
C TYR A 88 -28.33 -1.31 21.59
N ASP A 89 -29.13 -0.44 22.19
CA ASP A 89 -30.52 -0.20 21.80
C ASP A 89 -30.51 0.60 20.50
N GLU A 90 -31.03 0.05 19.41
CA GLU A 90 -31.04 0.70 18.09
C GLU A 90 -31.91 1.97 18.07
N SER A 91 -33.00 2.00 18.85
CA SER A 91 -33.95 3.11 18.88
C SER A 91 -33.41 4.32 19.66
N LYS A 92 -32.73 4.07 20.78
CA LYS A 92 -32.13 5.13 21.63
C LYS A 92 -30.68 5.41 21.29
N GLY A 93 -30.02 4.46 20.63
CA GLY A 93 -28.59 4.49 20.39
C GLY A 93 -27.78 4.50 21.69
N ILE A 94 -28.20 3.75 22.71
CA ILE A 94 -27.53 3.66 24.02
C ILE A 94 -26.92 2.26 24.16
N ILE A 95 -25.64 2.18 24.55
CA ILE A 95 -24.96 0.92 24.85
C ILE A 95 -25.64 0.26 26.05
N GLN A 96 -26.10 -0.97 25.90
CA GLN A 96 -26.81 -1.74 26.91
C GLN A 96 -25.87 -2.66 27.69
N ALA A 97 -24.90 -3.28 27.02
CA ALA A 97 -23.92 -4.14 27.66
C ALA A 97 -22.55 -4.15 26.97
N LEU A 98 -21.51 -4.48 27.73
CA LEU A 98 -20.12 -4.56 27.29
C LEU A 98 -19.41 -5.77 27.90
N LYS A 99 -18.57 -6.43 27.11
CA LYS A 99 -17.70 -7.54 27.51
C LYS A 99 -16.32 -7.35 26.88
N PHE A 100 -15.29 -7.37 27.71
CA PHE A 100 -13.91 -7.11 27.29
C PHE A 100 -13.14 -8.43 27.23
N LYS A 101 -12.43 -8.66 26.13
CA LYS A 101 -11.54 -9.81 25.96
C LYS A 101 -10.10 -9.33 25.85
N THR A 102 -9.21 -9.94 26.62
CA THR A 102 -7.77 -9.72 26.53
C THR A 102 -7.07 -10.91 25.90
N ASN A 103 -5.77 -10.79 25.68
CA ASN A 103 -4.92 -11.91 25.28
C ASN A 103 -4.80 -13.03 26.35
N LYS A 104 -5.29 -12.80 27.58
CA LYS A 104 -5.18 -13.77 28.70
C LYS A 104 -6.51 -14.23 29.28
N LYS A 105 -7.54 -13.37 29.33
CA LYS A 105 -8.83 -13.63 29.97
C LYS A 105 -9.96 -12.87 29.29
N THR A 106 -11.18 -13.06 29.77
CA THR A 106 -12.38 -12.36 29.30
C THR A 106 -13.18 -11.93 30.50
N SER A 107 -13.71 -10.70 30.50
CA SER A 107 -14.60 -10.20 31.55
C SER A 107 -15.97 -10.88 31.49
N ASP A 108 -16.74 -10.76 32.57
CA ASP A 108 -18.18 -11.00 32.50
C ASP A 108 -18.86 -9.93 31.63
N MET A 109 -20.11 -10.19 31.20
CA MET A 109 -20.94 -9.21 30.52
C MET A 109 -21.41 -8.17 31.54
N ILE A 110 -21.11 -6.89 31.30
CA ILE A 110 -21.50 -5.78 32.16
C ILE A 110 -22.69 -5.08 31.50
N GLY A 111 -23.87 -5.09 32.13
CA GLY A 111 -25.10 -4.49 31.59
C GLY A 111 -26.17 -5.53 31.23
N TYR A 112 -27.14 -5.13 30.40
CA TYR A 112 -28.23 -5.99 29.93
C TYR A 112 -28.00 -6.31 28.44
N ASP A 113 -27.80 -7.58 28.10
CA ASP A 113 -27.63 -8.05 26.72
C ASP A 113 -28.96 -8.43 26.05
N GLU A 114 -30.06 -8.36 26.79
CA GLU A 114 -31.41 -8.60 26.28
C GLU A 114 -31.85 -7.47 25.33
N ASN A 115 -32.32 -7.85 24.14
CA ASN A 115 -32.96 -6.98 23.12
C ASN A 115 -32.08 -5.91 22.43
N GLY A 116 -30.77 -5.85 22.70
CA GLY A 116 -29.86 -4.95 21.97
C GLY A 116 -29.30 -5.54 20.67
N LEU A 117 -28.90 -4.69 19.73
CA LEU A 117 -28.13 -5.12 18.55
C LEU A 117 -26.67 -5.38 18.96
N LYS A 118 -26.20 -6.60 18.72
CA LYS A 118 -24.82 -7.01 19.02
C LYS A 118 -23.82 -6.28 18.11
N PHE A 119 -22.72 -5.83 18.68
CA PHE A 119 -21.54 -5.34 17.95
C PHE A 119 -20.26 -5.94 18.53
N SER A 120 -19.20 -5.93 17.71
CA SER A 120 -17.85 -6.23 18.16
C SER A 120 -16.86 -5.19 17.64
N LEU A 121 -15.89 -4.87 18.49
CA LEU A 121 -14.72 -4.08 18.17
C LEU A 121 -13.53 -5.04 18.24
N GLU A 122 -13.08 -5.54 17.10
CA GLU A 122 -11.94 -6.45 17.00
C GLU A 122 -11.19 -6.21 15.69
N VAL A 123 -9.86 -6.20 15.74
CA VAL A 123 -9.00 -6.25 14.56
C VAL A 123 -7.94 -7.33 14.78
N LYS A 124 -7.94 -8.34 13.92
CA LYS A 124 -7.02 -9.50 14.02
C LYS A 124 -5.56 -9.04 14.11
N GLY A 125 -4.84 -9.53 15.12
CA GLY A 125 -3.41 -9.24 15.35
C GLY A 125 -3.12 -7.86 15.96
N LYS A 126 -4.14 -7.13 16.40
CA LYS A 126 -3.99 -5.81 17.04
C LYS A 126 -4.58 -5.79 18.45
N ALA A 127 -4.00 -4.95 19.28
CA ALA A 127 -4.50 -4.62 20.61
C ALA A 127 -5.28 -3.31 20.56
N ILE A 128 -6.33 -3.20 21.37
CA ILE A 128 -7.00 -1.93 21.63
C ILE A 128 -6.13 -1.12 22.59
N ILE A 129 -5.71 0.06 22.15
CA ILE A 129 -4.87 0.98 22.93
C ILE A 129 -5.62 2.22 23.41
N GLY A 130 -6.81 2.50 22.87
CA GLY A 130 -7.60 3.66 23.25
C GLY A 130 -9.04 3.54 22.79
N PHE A 131 -9.91 4.37 23.36
CA PHE A 131 -11.34 4.41 23.03
C PHE A 131 -11.80 5.81 22.64
N HIS A 132 -12.84 5.87 21.83
CA HIS A 132 -13.57 7.09 21.48
C HIS A 132 -15.05 6.77 21.36
N GLY A 133 -15.92 7.78 21.28
CA GLY A 133 -17.35 7.54 21.12
C GLY A 133 -18.19 8.78 21.33
N PHE A 134 -19.45 8.56 21.66
CA PHE A 134 -20.39 9.60 22.04
C PHE A 134 -21.04 9.23 23.38
N ALA A 135 -21.25 10.22 24.25
CA ALA A 135 -21.92 10.03 25.53
C ALA A 135 -22.62 11.31 25.99
N ASP A 136 -23.73 11.14 26.69
CA ASP A 136 -24.46 12.19 27.40
C ASP A 136 -24.81 11.73 28.82
N THR A 137 -26.08 11.48 29.10
CA THR A 137 -26.53 10.85 30.35
C THR A 137 -26.14 9.38 30.46
N ASN A 138 -25.89 8.75 29.31
CA ASN A 138 -25.51 7.36 29.16
C ASN A 138 -24.41 7.27 28.10
N LEU A 139 -23.78 6.11 27.99
CA LEU A 139 -22.87 5.83 26.89
C LEU A 139 -23.66 5.55 25.62
N ASN A 140 -23.57 6.43 24.62
CA ASN A 140 -24.31 6.28 23.38
C ASN A 140 -23.56 5.39 22.37
N SER A 141 -22.25 5.55 22.28
CA SER A 141 -21.44 4.69 21.41
C SER A 141 -20.03 4.48 21.92
N LEU A 142 -19.43 3.39 21.43
CA LEU A 142 -18.06 3.01 21.73
C LEU A 142 -17.32 2.59 20.45
N GLY A 143 -16.20 3.23 20.20
CA GLY A 143 -15.21 2.90 19.17
C GLY A 143 -13.85 2.72 19.80
N ALA A 144 -12.90 2.17 19.03
CA ALA A 144 -11.59 1.80 19.56
C ALA A 144 -10.47 2.12 18.58
N TYR A 145 -9.29 2.38 19.13
CA TYR A 145 -8.03 2.52 18.41
C TYR A 145 -7.20 1.25 18.57
N PHE A 146 -6.76 0.68 17.44
CA PHE A 146 -6.06 -0.59 17.37
C PHE A 146 -4.60 -0.39 16.95
N ALA A 147 -3.64 -0.81 17.76
CA ALA A 147 -2.23 -0.84 17.40
C ALA A 147 -1.73 -2.29 17.27
N PRO A 148 -0.60 -2.53 16.58
CA PRO A 148 0.11 -3.81 16.70
C PRO A 148 0.20 -4.22 18.17
N ALA A 149 -0.18 -5.47 18.48
CA ALA A 149 -0.11 -5.93 19.85
C ALA A 149 1.32 -5.78 20.41
N PRO A 150 1.49 -5.36 21.67
CA PRO A 150 2.81 -5.14 22.24
C PRO A 150 3.59 -6.46 22.27
N PRO A 151 4.90 -6.45 21.96
CA PRO A 151 5.73 -7.63 22.05
C PRO A 151 5.80 -8.16 23.48
N THR A 152 5.62 -9.47 23.63
CA THR A 152 5.87 -10.20 24.89
C THR A 152 7.38 -10.38 25.06
N LYS A 153 7.93 -9.80 26.13
CA LYS A 153 9.33 -9.97 26.52
C LYS A 153 9.47 -11.16 27.48
N PHE A 154 10.27 -12.13 27.10
CA PHE A 154 10.74 -13.20 28.00
C PHE A 154 12.10 -12.81 28.60
N ASP A 155 12.21 -12.84 29.93
CA ASP A 155 13.45 -12.53 30.62
C ASP A 155 14.58 -13.50 30.28
N TYR A 156 15.82 -13.01 30.29
CA TYR A 156 16.97 -13.82 29.92
C TYR A 156 17.21 -14.98 30.90
N GLN A 157 17.55 -16.14 30.35
CA GLN A 157 17.89 -17.36 31.09
C GLN A 157 19.38 -17.63 30.94
N GLY A 158 20.10 -17.83 32.05
CA GLY A 158 21.54 -18.09 32.07
C GLY A 158 22.26 -17.43 33.25
N GLY A 159 23.54 -17.12 33.08
CA GLY A 159 24.39 -16.47 34.08
C GLY A 159 24.38 -14.95 34.05
N SER A 160 24.91 -14.34 35.10
CA SER A 160 24.94 -12.88 35.29
C SER A 160 26.23 -12.19 34.81
N GLY A 161 27.25 -12.96 34.42
CA GLY A 161 28.66 -12.52 34.41
C GLY A 161 29.19 -11.80 33.17
N ALA A 162 28.34 -11.28 32.27
CA ALA A 162 28.78 -10.67 31.01
C ALA A 162 28.00 -9.41 30.61
N GLN A 163 28.49 -8.76 29.54
CA GLN A 163 27.93 -7.51 29.02
C GLN A 163 26.52 -7.74 28.49
N LEU A 164 25.61 -6.86 28.92
CA LEU A 164 24.22 -6.84 28.48
C LEU A 164 24.12 -6.36 27.02
N TRP A 165 23.27 -7.02 26.27
CA TRP A 165 22.86 -6.60 24.94
C TRP A 165 21.35 -6.82 24.78
N ASP A 166 20.70 -5.97 23.99
CA ASP A 166 19.27 -6.02 23.71
C ASP A 166 19.07 -5.52 22.28
N ASP A 167 18.64 -6.40 21.37
CA ASP A 167 18.38 -6.02 19.98
C ASP A 167 17.10 -5.17 19.85
N GLY A 168 16.24 -5.20 20.87
CA GLY A 168 14.92 -4.61 20.86
C GLY A 168 13.87 -5.45 20.11
N SER A 169 12.66 -4.92 20.05
CA SER A 169 11.48 -5.60 19.49
C SER A 169 10.97 -4.94 18.21
N ASN A 170 11.85 -4.25 17.48
CA ASN A 170 11.49 -3.40 16.33
C ASN A 170 11.66 -4.11 14.98
N TYR A 171 11.86 -5.42 14.99
CA TYR A 171 12.02 -6.24 13.80
C TYR A 171 10.71 -6.95 13.46
N ASN A 172 10.51 -7.26 12.18
CA ASN A 172 9.33 -7.98 11.69
C ASN A 172 9.42 -9.49 11.96
N GLY A 173 10.64 -10.02 12.02
CA GLY A 173 10.90 -11.44 12.30
C GLY A 173 12.37 -11.79 12.15
N VAL A 174 12.68 -13.06 12.37
CA VAL A 174 14.03 -13.62 12.18
C VAL A 174 14.08 -14.38 10.85
N ARG A 175 15.09 -14.11 10.02
CA ARG A 175 15.35 -14.82 8.76
C ARG A 175 16.38 -15.94 8.93
N LYS A 176 17.37 -15.72 9.80
CA LYS A 176 18.44 -16.69 10.04
C LYS A 176 18.99 -16.54 11.45
N VAL A 177 19.29 -17.67 12.10
CA VAL A 177 20.09 -17.72 13.32
C VAL A 177 21.31 -18.59 13.06
N SER A 178 22.50 -18.10 13.37
CA SER A 178 23.74 -18.85 13.25
C SER A 178 24.45 -18.92 14.60
N PHE A 179 25.17 -20.00 14.84
CA PHE A 179 25.90 -20.26 16.07
C PHE A 179 27.35 -20.58 15.78
N SER A 180 28.25 -20.12 16.67
CA SER A 180 29.58 -20.71 16.81
C SER A 180 29.58 -21.56 18.08
N LEU A 181 29.94 -22.83 17.94
CA LEU A 181 29.86 -23.85 18.98
C LEU A 181 31.24 -24.46 19.19
N ASP A 182 31.65 -24.66 20.45
CA ASP A 182 32.72 -25.61 20.76
C ASP A 182 32.15 -26.82 21.51
N ASP A 183 33.01 -27.76 21.92
CA ASP A 183 32.59 -28.99 22.60
C ASP A 183 31.97 -28.73 23.98
N THR A 184 32.18 -27.52 24.52
CA THR A 184 31.56 -27.10 25.75
C THR A 184 30.31 -26.30 25.42
N GLU A 185 30.37 -25.09 24.89
CA GLU A 185 29.32 -24.07 24.99
C GLU A 185 28.94 -23.37 23.68
N ILE A 186 27.88 -22.56 23.72
CA ILE A 186 27.55 -21.64 22.63
C ILE A 186 28.46 -20.41 22.74
N ARG A 187 29.44 -20.32 21.85
CA ARG A 187 30.44 -19.26 21.80
C ARG A 187 29.94 -17.97 21.17
N GLN A 188 29.15 -18.08 20.11
CA GLN A 188 28.56 -16.94 19.42
C GLN A 188 27.13 -17.25 19.00
N ILE A 189 26.27 -16.23 19.03
CA ILE A 189 25.00 -16.19 18.30
C ILE A 189 25.04 -15.05 17.30
N ARG A 190 24.59 -15.30 16.07
CA ARG A 190 24.41 -14.30 15.00
C ARG A 190 22.99 -14.38 14.50
N ILE A 191 22.33 -13.24 14.37
CA ILE A 191 20.93 -13.16 13.96
C ILE A 191 20.82 -12.25 12.74
N GLU A 192 20.12 -12.72 11.73
CA GLU A 192 19.67 -11.90 10.61
C GLU A 192 18.17 -11.65 10.78
N TYR A 193 17.83 -10.41 11.13
CA TYR A 193 16.46 -9.95 11.30
C TYR A 193 15.90 -9.39 10.00
N ASP A 194 14.59 -9.51 9.82
CA ASP A 194 13.84 -8.72 8.85
C ASP A 194 13.40 -7.40 9.46
N LYS A 195 13.69 -6.30 8.78
CA LYS A 195 13.22 -4.96 9.14
C LYS A 195 12.67 -4.28 7.89
N SER A 196 11.36 -4.32 7.73
CA SER A 196 10.63 -3.82 6.57
C SER A 196 11.16 -4.40 5.25
N GLY A 197 11.47 -5.70 5.22
CA GLY A 197 12.02 -6.39 4.04
C GLY A 197 13.55 -6.30 3.87
N LEU A 198 14.24 -5.43 4.64
CA LEU A 198 15.70 -5.36 4.67
C LEU A 198 16.27 -6.29 5.73
N VAL A 199 17.48 -6.80 5.49
CA VAL A 199 18.18 -7.69 6.42
C VAL A 199 19.10 -6.88 7.34
N GLU A 200 18.89 -6.96 8.65
CA GLU A 200 19.77 -6.36 9.67
C GLU A 200 20.49 -7.46 10.46
N LYS A 201 21.82 -7.39 10.57
CA LYS A 201 22.63 -8.43 11.22
C LYS A 201 23.09 -8.01 12.61
N ARG A 202 23.03 -8.94 13.56
CA ARG A 202 23.48 -8.77 14.95
C ARG A 202 24.32 -9.97 15.37
N GLU A 203 25.34 -9.75 16.19
CA GLU A 203 26.23 -10.83 16.65
C GLU A 203 26.74 -10.58 18.06
N TYR A 204 26.80 -11.67 18.85
CA TYR A 204 27.17 -11.63 20.26
C TYR A 204 27.98 -12.86 20.63
N GLY A 205 29.11 -12.65 21.32
CA GLY A 205 30.05 -13.71 21.70
C GLY A 205 31.33 -13.71 20.86
N SER A 206 32.10 -14.80 20.90
CA SER A 206 33.34 -14.95 20.12
C SER A 206 33.18 -15.97 19.00
N ASN A 207 33.56 -15.60 17.78
CA ASN A 207 33.54 -16.49 16.61
C ASN A 207 34.66 -17.55 16.68
N VAL A 208 34.44 -18.59 17.49
CA VAL A 208 35.36 -19.70 17.72
C VAL A 208 34.57 -21.01 17.67
N GLY A 209 35.13 -22.02 17.00
CA GLY A 209 34.55 -23.37 16.92
C GLY A 209 33.73 -23.62 15.65
N ARG A 210 32.95 -24.72 15.66
CA ARG A 210 32.10 -25.16 14.57
C ARG A 210 30.98 -24.14 14.33
N GLN A 211 30.73 -23.82 13.07
CA GLN A 211 29.62 -22.96 12.67
C GLN A 211 28.40 -23.81 12.33
N GLU A 212 27.24 -23.40 12.83
CA GLU A 212 25.95 -23.96 12.44
C GLU A 212 24.95 -22.85 12.15
N GLU A 213 23.94 -23.14 11.32
CA GLU A 213 22.93 -22.17 10.92
C GLU A 213 21.54 -22.79 10.81
N PHE A 214 20.54 -21.95 11.10
CA PHE A 214 19.14 -22.24 10.95
C PHE A 214 18.49 -21.12 10.13
N VAL A 215 18.26 -21.42 8.84
CA VAL A 215 17.68 -20.49 7.86
C VAL A 215 16.17 -20.73 7.76
N LEU A 216 15.38 -19.65 7.88
CA LEU A 216 13.92 -19.64 7.78
C LEU A 216 13.48 -19.18 6.39
N ASP A 217 12.43 -19.80 5.86
CA ASP A 217 11.75 -19.38 4.64
C ASP A 217 10.80 -18.18 4.91
N TYR A 218 11.36 -17.09 5.43
CA TYR A 218 10.62 -15.89 5.84
C TYR A 218 10.09 -15.11 4.61
N PRO A 219 8.84 -14.59 4.61
CA PRO A 219 7.90 -14.48 5.74
C PRO A 219 6.97 -15.69 5.92
N THR A 220 7.10 -16.74 5.09
CA THR A 220 6.18 -17.90 5.14
C THR A 220 6.47 -18.86 6.30
N GLU A 221 7.67 -18.80 6.86
CA GLU A 221 8.10 -19.57 8.02
C GLU A 221 8.77 -18.67 9.05
N TYR A 222 8.44 -18.87 10.32
CA TYR A 222 8.92 -18.07 11.43
C TYR A 222 8.98 -18.90 12.71
N ILE A 223 9.83 -18.50 13.65
CA ILE A 223 10.02 -19.20 14.93
C ILE A 223 8.83 -18.87 15.85
N ILE A 224 8.18 -19.89 16.40
CA ILE A 224 7.06 -19.76 17.35
C ILE A 224 7.39 -20.30 18.74
N TYR A 225 8.51 -21.01 18.86
CA TYR A 225 8.93 -21.69 20.07
C TYR A 225 10.45 -21.74 20.13
N MET A 226 11.01 -21.45 21.30
CA MET A 226 12.42 -21.66 21.59
C MET A 226 12.56 -22.44 22.89
N GLU A 227 13.40 -23.46 22.88
CA GLU A 227 13.82 -24.21 24.05
C GLU A 227 15.33 -24.13 24.19
N GLY A 228 15.80 -23.97 25.41
CA GLY A 228 17.22 -24.02 25.69
C GLY A 228 17.55 -24.69 27.00
N THR A 229 18.84 -24.97 27.18
CA THR A 229 19.38 -25.42 28.47
C THR A 229 20.51 -24.53 28.90
N CYS A 230 20.71 -24.41 30.21
CA CYS A 230 21.78 -23.64 30.82
C CYS A 230 22.40 -24.43 31.97
N ASP A 231 23.70 -24.28 32.17
CA ASP A 231 24.44 -24.99 33.21
C ASP A 231 25.78 -24.33 33.48
N ILE A 232 26.39 -24.68 34.60
CA ILE A 232 27.74 -24.25 34.98
C ILE A 232 28.76 -25.02 34.14
N VAL A 233 29.54 -24.31 33.33
CA VAL A 233 30.63 -24.93 32.56
C VAL A 233 31.83 -25.14 33.48
N SER A 234 32.33 -26.36 33.53
CA SER A 234 33.32 -26.81 34.53
C SER A 234 34.66 -26.06 34.46
N ASP A 235 35.08 -25.60 33.28
CA ASP A 235 36.35 -24.91 33.07
C ASP A 235 36.35 -23.46 33.58
N THR A 236 35.21 -22.78 33.50
CA THR A 236 35.06 -21.36 33.81
C THR A 236 34.27 -21.13 35.10
N SER A 237 33.58 -22.16 35.61
CA SER A 237 32.62 -22.05 36.71
C SER A 237 31.52 -21.01 36.46
N LYS A 238 31.22 -20.73 35.19
CA LYS A 238 30.18 -19.77 34.77
C LYS A 238 28.94 -20.51 34.30
N ASN A 239 27.77 -20.08 34.78
CA ASN A 239 26.48 -20.53 34.27
C ASN A 239 26.24 -19.91 32.89
N ARG A 240 26.10 -20.74 31.86
CA ARG A 240 26.02 -20.31 30.46
C ARG A 240 24.91 -21.02 29.72
N VAL A 241 24.51 -20.48 28.57
CA VAL A 241 23.56 -21.15 27.68
C VAL A 241 24.31 -22.29 26.98
N ARG A 242 23.79 -23.51 27.13
CA ARG A 242 24.44 -24.76 26.73
C ARG A 242 23.85 -25.31 25.45
N SER A 243 22.54 -25.17 25.27
CA SER A 243 21.87 -25.59 24.04
C SER A 243 20.67 -24.70 23.69
N LEU A 244 20.33 -24.66 22.40
CA LEU A 244 19.13 -24.02 21.87
C LEU A 244 18.47 -24.88 20.78
N MET A 245 17.14 -24.86 20.73
CA MET A 245 16.31 -25.53 19.74
C MET A 245 15.09 -24.65 19.43
N PHE A 246 14.68 -24.63 18.16
CA PHE A 246 13.56 -23.82 17.68
C PHE A 246 12.50 -24.70 17.02
N LYS A 247 11.23 -24.32 17.17
CA LYS A 247 10.15 -24.82 16.30
C LYS A 247 9.52 -23.67 15.54
N THR A 248 9.11 -23.95 14.31
CA THR A 248 8.58 -22.96 13.37
C THR A 248 7.09 -23.14 13.13
N SER A 249 6.46 -22.12 12.54
CA SER A 249 5.06 -22.13 12.12
C SER A 249 4.71 -23.18 11.06
N LYS A 250 5.70 -23.69 10.31
CA LYS A 250 5.53 -24.81 9.37
C LYS A 250 5.70 -26.19 10.05
N GLY A 251 5.85 -26.24 11.37
CA GLY A 251 6.09 -27.48 12.13
C GLY A 251 7.53 -28.00 12.03
N ARG A 252 8.45 -27.26 11.42
CA ARG A 252 9.88 -27.63 11.36
C ARG A 252 10.50 -27.44 12.73
N THR A 253 11.30 -28.43 13.16
CA THR A 253 12.10 -28.36 14.37
C THR A 253 13.57 -28.29 13.98
N SER A 254 14.32 -27.34 14.54
CA SER A 254 15.76 -27.25 14.29
C SER A 254 16.52 -28.41 14.96
N PRO A 255 17.75 -28.73 14.53
CA PRO A 255 18.69 -29.45 15.39
C PRO A 255 18.85 -28.75 16.75
N ILE A 256 19.30 -29.51 17.74
CA ILE A 256 19.74 -28.92 19.01
C ILE A 256 21.14 -28.37 18.80
N PHE A 257 21.29 -27.05 18.87
CA PHE A 257 22.57 -26.38 18.77
C PHE A 257 23.26 -26.39 20.14
N GLY A 258 24.45 -26.97 20.24
CA GLY A 258 25.21 -27.11 21.50
C GLY A 258 24.92 -28.43 22.23
N LYS A 259 25.23 -28.47 23.53
CA LYS A 259 25.16 -29.69 24.35
C LYS A 259 24.09 -29.55 25.43
N VAL A 260 23.06 -30.38 25.37
CA VAL A 260 21.95 -30.39 26.34
C VAL A 260 22.49 -30.56 27.76
N ALA A 261 22.04 -29.68 28.66
CA ALA A 261 22.39 -29.72 30.08
C ALA A 261 21.12 -29.78 30.95
N ALA A 262 21.29 -29.82 32.28
CA ALA A 262 20.21 -30.17 33.19
C ALA A 262 19.07 -29.14 33.25
N ARG A 263 19.38 -27.83 33.31
CA ARG A 263 18.36 -26.79 33.54
C ARG A 263 17.78 -26.29 32.22
N LYS A 264 16.59 -26.77 31.90
CA LYS A 264 15.82 -26.39 30.70
C LYS A 264 14.96 -25.14 30.93
N PHE A 265 14.81 -24.34 29.89
CA PHE A 265 13.87 -23.23 29.80
C PHE A 265 13.15 -23.24 28.44
N VAL A 266 11.97 -22.63 28.38
CA VAL A 266 11.13 -22.56 27.18
C VAL A 266 10.56 -21.15 27.05
N PHE A 267 10.61 -20.59 25.84
CA PHE A 267 9.90 -19.38 25.46
C PHE A 267 8.90 -19.72 24.35
N GLU A 268 7.62 -19.50 24.64
CA GLU A 268 6.51 -19.74 23.73
C GLU A 268 5.40 -18.73 24.03
N SER A 269 4.86 -18.10 22.99
CA SER A 269 3.74 -17.18 23.09
C SER A 269 2.73 -17.52 22.00
N ASN A 270 1.54 -18.01 22.41
CA ASN A 270 0.49 -18.42 21.49
C ASN A 270 0.15 -17.33 20.47
N GLY A 271 0.20 -17.68 19.18
CA GLY A 271 -0.12 -16.76 18.07
C GLY A 271 0.97 -15.71 17.75
N SER A 272 2.12 -15.78 18.41
CA SER A 272 3.23 -14.85 18.21
C SER A 272 4.44 -15.52 17.57
N ALA A 273 5.23 -14.72 16.85
CA ALA A 273 6.54 -15.12 16.34
C ALA A 273 7.65 -14.46 17.15
N LEU A 274 8.80 -15.12 17.24
CA LEU A 274 10.02 -14.54 17.77
C LEU A 274 10.51 -13.45 16.79
N ILE A 275 10.64 -12.23 17.31
CA ILE A 275 11.05 -11.06 16.54
C ILE A 275 12.37 -10.45 17.01
N GLY A 276 12.83 -10.76 18.21
CA GLY A 276 14.02 -10.15 18.78
C GLY A 276 14.65 -11.01 19.87
N PHE A 277 15.93 -10.79 20.12
CA PHE A 277 16.68 -11.39 21.22
C PHE A 277 17.28 -10.32 22.11
N HIS A 278 17.51 -10.68 23.37
CA HIS A 278 18.34 -9.92 24.30
C HIS A 278 19.11 -10.89 25.17
N GLY A 279 20.15 -10.45 25.87
CA GLY A 279 20.95 -11.37 26.66
C GLY A 279 22.22 -10.78 27.22
N ARG A 280 23.14 -11.69 27.57
CA ARG A 280 24.47 -11.36 28.06
C ARG A 280 25.50 -12.20 27.32
N ALA A 281 26.56 -11.58 26.81
CA ALA A 281 27.62 -12.29 26.12
C ALA A 281 28.97 -11.59 26.29
N ALA A 282 30.03 -12.38 26.27
CA ALA A 282 31.42 -11.92 26.17
C ALA A 282 32.21 -12.89 25.29
N ALA A 283 32.97 -13.82 25.90
CA ALA A 283 33.63 -14.91 25.18
C ALA A 283 32.67 -16.08 24.85
N ALA A 284 31.46 -16.06 25.40
CA ALA A 284 30.39 -17.02 25.15
C ALA A 284 29.04 -16.35 25.41
N VAL A 285 27.94 -17.05 25.11
CA VAL A 285 26.58 -16.60 25.43
C VAL A 285 26.23 -17.02 26.86
N ASP A 286 26.31 -16.08 27.79
CA ASP A 286 26.07 -16.33 29.22
C ASP A 286 24.57 -16.38 29.53
N ALA A 287 23.74 -15.54 28.91
CA ALA A 287 22.28 -15.58 29.06
C ALA A 287 21.55 -15.14 27.78
N ILE A 288 20.33 -15.65 27.59
CA ILE A 288 19.49 -15.31 26.43
C ILE A 288 18.01 -15.17 26.81
N GLY A 289 17.37 -14.11 26.31
CA GLY A 289 15.95 -13.81 26.37
C GLY A 289 15.42 -13.50 24.98
N ALA A 290 14.10 -13.38 24.84
CA ALA A 290 13.46 -13.21 23.53
C ALA A 290 12.26 -12.27 23.58
N TYR A 291 11.96 -11.65 22.44
CA TYR A 291 10.75 -10.90 22.18
C TYR A 291 9.88 -11.66 21.20
N PHE A 292 8.62 -11.87 21.57
CA PHE A 292 7.60 -12.48 20.72
C PHE A 292 6.52 -11.45 20.40
N SER A 293 6.10 -11.34 19.15
CA SER A 293 5.00 -10.46 18.77
C SER A 293 3.99 -11.19 17.89
N PRO A 294 2.67 -10.95 18.05
CA PRO A 294 1.68 -11.42 17.09
C PRO A 294 2.07 -10.92 15.70
N LEU A 295 2.27 -11.85 14.77
CA LEU A 295 2.61 -11.44 13.41
C LEU A 295 1.45 -10.64 12.85
N ILE A 296 1.73 -9.37 12.57
CA ILE A 296 1.07 -8.71 11.45
C ILE A 296 1.65 -9.42 10.23
N LEU A 297 1.02 -10.52 9.84
CA LEU A 297 1.09 -10.96 8.45
C LEU A 297 0.59 -9.74 7.67
N SER A 298 1.52 -8.88 7.24
CA SER A 298 1.31 -8.17 5.98
C SER A 298 0.89 -9.29 5.06
N ALA A 299 -0.36 -9.25 4.58
CA ALA A 299 -0.81 -10.15 3.54
C ALA A 299 0.35 -10.29 2.56
N PRO A 300 0.72 -11.52 2.15
CA PRO A 300 1.81 -11.68 1.19
C PRO A 300 1.59 -10.62 0.15
N ALA A 301 2.62 -9.78 -0.09
CA ALA A 301 2.51 -8.63 -0.98
C ALA A 301 1.66 -9.10 -2.16
N PRO A 302 0.54 -8.40 -2.47
CA PRO A 302 -0.43 -8.92 -3.44
C PRO A 302 0.38 -9.44 -4.62
N PRO A 303 0.11 -10.67 -5.09
CA PRO A 303 0.95 -11.32 -6.09
C PRO A 303 1.29 -10.27 -7.14
N PRO A 304 2.59 -10.09 -7.48
CA PRO A 304 3.03 -8.98 -8.30
C PRO A 304 2.04 -8.84 -9.45
N PRO A 305 1.47 -7.64 -9.67
CA PRO A 305 0.31 -7.47 -10.53
C PRO A 305 0.58 -8.22 -11.83
N PRO A 306 -0.38 -9.06 -12.29
CA PRO A 306 -0.14 -10.00 -13.36
C PRO A 306 0.52 -9.28 -14.53
N ALA A 307 1.60 -9.88 -15.05
CA ALA A 307 2.32 -9.29 -16.15
C ALA A 307 1.35 -8.99 -17.28
N GLU A 308 1.32 -7.73 -17.71
CA GLU A 308 0.44 -7.30 -18.79
C GLU A 308 1.01 -7.80 -20.11
N LYS A 309 0.27 -8.67 -20.78
CA LYS A 309 0.64 -9.19 -22.10
C LYS A 309 0.17 -8.23 -23.17
N LEU A 310 1.10 -7.53 -23.82
CA LEU A 310 0.80 -6.77 -25.03
C LEU A 310 0.87 -7.71 -26.23
N GLN A 311 -0.17 -7.73 -27.04
CA GLN A 311 -0.27 -8.64 -28.20
C GLN A 311 0.82 -8.38 -29.23
N ALA A 312 1.23 -9.44 -29.92
CA ALA A 312 2.30 -9.37 -30.91
C ALA A 312 1.90 -8.47 -32.09
N LYS A 313 2.86 -7.67 -32.57
CA LYS A 313 2.73 -6.80 -33.73
C LYS A 313 3.56 -7.36 -34.89
N GLY A 314 2.97 -7.38 -36.09
CA GLY A 314 3.55 -8.00 -37.28
C GLY A 314 2.62 -9.06 -37.89
N GLY A 315 3.19 -9.98 -38.66
CA GLY A 315 2.47 -11.10 -39.26
C GLY A 315 2.23 -12.25 -38.29
N ASN A 316 1.25 -13.07 -38.61
CA ASN A 316 0.88 -14.31 -37.92
C ASN A 316 1.45 -15.58 -38.57
N GLY A 317 2.43 -15.42 -39.47
CA GLY A 317 3.11 -16.54 -40.14
C GLY A 317 4.13 -17.23 -39.24
N GLY A 318 4.40 -18.51 -39.52
CA GLY A 318 5.38 -19.30 -38.78
C GLY A 318 4.84 -19.95 -37.49
N ASN A 319 5.75 -20.37 -36.61
CA ASN A 319 5.41 -21.01 -35.35
C ASN A 319 5.26 -19.96 -34.25
N GLN A 320 4.23 -20.11 -33.42
CA GLN A 320 4.10 -19.33 -32.20
C GLN A 320 5.20 -19.70 -31.20
N TRP A 321 5.77 -18.69 -30.55
CA TRP A 321 6.75 -18.85 -29.49
C TRP A 321 6.44 -17.89 -28.33
N ASP A 322 6.83 -18.27 -27.12
CA ASP A 322 6.55 -17.52 -25.89
C ASP A 322 7.66 -17.82 -24.87
N ASP A 323 8.43 -16.80 -24.49
CA ASP A 323 9.49 -16.94 -23.48
C ASP A 323 8.92 -16.92 -22.05
N LEU A 324 7.60 -16.69 -21.87
CA LEU A 324 6.91 -16.53 -20.59
C LEU A 324 7.17 -15.19 -19.90
N ALA A 325 6.35 -14.93 -18.87
CA ALA A 325 6.33 -13.70 -18.08
C ALA A 325 6.92 -13.89 -16.67
N ASP A 326 7.73 -14.91 -16.46
CA ASP A 326 8.24 -15.34 -15.15
C ASP A 326 9.70 -14.95 -14.90
N HIS A 327 10.23 -14.04 -15.71
CA HIS A 327 11.57 -13.49 -15.56
C HIS A 327 11.58 -12.18 -14.77
N ASP A 328 12.67 -11.92 -14.08
CA ASP A 328 12.89 -10.68 -13.32
C ASP A 328 13.33 -9.53 -14.25
N HIS A 329 14.25 -9.80 -15.17
CA HIS A 329 14.92 -8.81 -16.02
C HIS A 329 15.38 -9.39 -17.37
N VAL A 330 15.38 -8.58 -18.42
CA VAL A 330 16.11 -8.83 -19.68
C VAL A 330 17.52 -8.25 -19.54
N THR A 331 18.55 -9.05 -19.83
CA THR A 331 19.97 -8.65 -19.67
C THR A 331 20.69 -8.48 -20.99
N LYS A 332 20.35 -9.29 -21.99
CA LYS A 332 21.00 -9.22 -23.30
C LYS A 332 20.05 -9.60 -24.41
N ILE A 333 20.10 -8.83 -25.49
CA ILE A 333 19.28 -9.03 -26.68
C ILE A 333 20.21 -9.33 -27.85
N TYR A 334 19.89 -10.35 -28.63
CA TYR A 334 20.59 -10.71 -29.86
C TYR A 334 19.60 -10.56 -30.99
N VAL A 335 19.99 -9.83 -32.04
CA VAL A 335 19.18 -9.63 -33.23
C VAL A 335 20.07 -9.83 -34.44
N GLN A 336 19.63 -10.67 -35.38
CA GLN A 336 20.31 -10.85 -36.66
C GLN A 336 19.45 -10.33 -37.80
N GLY A 337 19.94 -9.32 -38.51
CA GLY A 337 19.35 -8.85 -39.76
C GLY A 337 19.77 -9.71 -40.95
N GLY A 338 18.87 -9.87 -41.92
CA GLY A 338 19.11 -10.52 -43.22
C GLY A 338 18.46 -9.72 -44.36
N GLN A 339 18.65 -10.16 -45.61
CA GLN A 339 18.17 -9.45 -46.81
C GLN A 339 16.65 -9.23 -46.86
N GLU A 340 15.86 -10.10 -46.22
CA GLU A 340 14.40 -10.07 -46.26
C GLU A 340 13.77 -9.49 -44.96
N GLY A 341 14.60 -9.17 -43.95
CA GLY A 341 14.16 -8.72 -42.62
C GLY A 341 14.96 -9.35 -41.48
N ILE A 342 14.41 -9.34 -40.27
CA ILE A 342 15.02 -9.93 -39.08
C ILE A 342 14.96 -11.46 -39.17
N GLN A 343 16.11 -12.13 -39.20
CA GLN A 343 16.21 -13.59 -39.29
C GLN A 343 15.91 -14.28 -37.96
N TYR A 344 16.52 -13.80 -36.88
CA TYR A 344 16.23 -14.32 -35.54
C TYR A 344 16.41 -13.27 -34.44
N VAL A 345 15.74 -13.53 -33.32
CA VAL A 345 15.95 -12.86 -32.04
C VAL A 345 16.22 -13.88 -30.94
N LYS A 346 17.00 -13.48 -29.93
CA LYS A 346 17.23 -14.23 -28.70
C LYS A 346 17.34 -13.24 -27.54
N PHE A 347 16.83 -13.62 -26.39
CA PHE A 347 16.87 -12.81 -25.18
C PHE A 347 17.50 -13.62 -24.04
N ASP A 348 18.46 -13.04 -23.33
CA ASP A 348 18.92 -13.57 -22.05
C ASP A 348 18.24 -12.80 -20.92
N TYR A 349 17.91 -13.52 -19.85
CA TYR A 349 17.10 -13.08 -18.74
C TYR A 349 17.80 -13.30 -17.39
N VAL A 350 17.18 -12.80 -16.33
CA VAL A 350 17.41 -13.19 -14.94
C VAL A 350 16.10 -13.72 -14.39
N LYS A 351 16.13 -14.85 -13.69
CA LYS A 351 14.99 -15.45 -13.01
C LYS A 351 15.38 -15.91 -11.62
N ASN A 352 14.67 -15.45 -10.60
CA ASN A 352 15.01 -15.65 -9.19
C ASN A 352 16.46 -15.27 -8.88
N GLY A 353 16.93 -14.17 -9.47
CA GLY A 353 18.32 -13.69 -9.34
C GLY A 353 19.40 -14.54 -10.05
N GLN A 354 19.01 -15.60 -10.77
CA GLN A 354 19.94 -16.42 -11.55
C GLN A 354 19.90 -16.06 -13.04
N PRO A 355 21.05 -15.97 -13.72
CA PRO A 355 21.09 -15.77 -15.17
C PRO A 355 20.44 -16.95 -15.90
N GLN A 356 19.62 -16.65 -16.91
CA GLN A 356 18.95 -17.64 -17.75
C GLN A 356 19.13 -17.26 -19.22
N SER A 357 19.72 -18.14 -20.03
CA SER A 357 19.82 -17.89 -21.47
C SER A 357 18.55 -18.35 -22.17
N GLY A 358 17.97 -17.49 -23.02
CA GLY A 358 16.73 -17.80 -23.73
C GLY A 358 16.94 -18.58 -25.03
N SER A 359 15.81 -18.94 -25.64
CA SER A 359 15.77 -19.67 -26.91
C SER A 359 15.95 -18.74 -28.11
N VAL A 360 16.34 -19.32 -29.24
CA VAL A 360 16.44 -18.62 -30.52
C VAL A 360 15.10 -18.69 -31.23
N HIS A 361 14.57 -17.54 -31.65
CA HIS A 361 13.30 -17.43 -32.36
C HIS A 361 13.56 -16.96 -33.79
N GLY A 362 13.40 -17.87 -34.75
CA GLY A 362 13.83 -17.69 -36.14
C GLY A 362 14.88 -18.73 -36.54
N LEU A 363 15.59 -18.49 -37.64
CA LEU A 363 16.63 -19.40 -38.12
C LEU A 363 18.03 -18.81 -37.94
N LEU A 364 18.91 -19.56 -37.26
CA LEU A 364 20.34 -19.29 -37.20
C LEU A 364 20.97 -19.58 -38.58
N GLY A 365 21.17 -18.53 -39.38
CA GLY A 365 21.79 -18.59 -40.70
C GLY A 365 23.08 -17.74 -40.78
N ARG A 366 23.61 -17.57 -42.00
CA ARG A 366 24.68 -16.60 -42.26
C ARG A 366 24.13 -15.17 -42.13
N GLY A 367 24.76 -14.35 -41.31
CA GLY A 367 24.42 -12.94 -41.11
C GLY A 367 25.28 -12.30 -40.02
N PHE A 368 25.04 -11.02 -39.75
CA PHE A 368 25.67 -10.29 -38.65
C PHE A 368 24.69 -10.19 -37.49
N THR A 369 25.02 -10.82 -36.36
CA THR A 369 24.27 -10.66 -35.11
C THR A 369 24.74 -9.40 -34.40
N GLN A 370 23.83 -8.48 -34.13
CA GLN A 370 24.06 -7.34 -33.26
C GLN A 370 23.52 -7.65 -31.86
N THR A 371 24.24 -7.20 -30.84
CA THR A 371 23.85 -7.44 -29.44
C THR A 371 23.60 -6.13 -28.71
N PHE A 372 22.64 -6.15 -27.80
CA PHE A 372 22.29 -5.02 -26.96
C PHE A 372 22.26 -5.48 -25.49
N GLU A 373 23.19 -4.95 -24.69
CA GLU A 373 23.37 -5.33 -23.30
C GLU A 373 22.69 -4.33 -22.35
N ILE A 374 22.05 -4.86 -21.31
CA ILE A 374 21.28 -4.12 -20.33
C ILE A 374 21.81 -4.51 -18.95
N ASP A 375 22.27 -3.51 -18.18
CA ASP A 375 22.78 -3.74 -16.82
C ASP A 375 21.61 -3.96 -15.84
N PRO A 376 21.42 -5.18 -15.29
CA PRO A 376 20.26 -5.46 -14.44
C PRO A 376 20.28 -4.72 -13.10
N THR A 377 21.39 -4.08 -12.71
CA THR A 377 21.50 -3.38 -11.43
C THR A 377 20.67 -2.09 -11.39
N ASN A 378 20.53 -1.40 -12.52
CA ASN A 378 19.87 -0.10 -12.59
C ASN A 378 19.32 0.27 -13.98
N GLU A 379 19.44 -0.64 -14.95
CA GLU A 379 18.94 -0.50 -16.31
C GLU A 379 17.86 -1.56 -16.58
N HIS A 380 16.79 -1.17 -17.26
CA HIS A 380 15.74 -2.07 -17.68
C HIS A 380 15.13 -1.62 -19.01
N LEU A 381 14.67 -2.59 -19.79
CA LEU A 381 14.01 -2.33 -21.05
C LEU A 381 12.61 -1.73 -20.83
N VAL A 382 12.31 -0.61 -21.48
CA VAL A 382 11.02 0.10 -21.33
C VAL A 382 10.16 0.04 -22.59
N SER A 383 10.78 0.03 -23.78
CA SER A 383 10.04 -0.11 -25.03
C SER A 383 10.85 -0.72 -26.16
N VAL A 384 10.11 -1.25 -27.13
CA VAL A 384 10.63 -1.69 -28.42
C VAL A 384 9.87 -0.95 -29.51
N GLU A 385 10.60 -0.28 -30.38
CA GLU A 385 10.07 0.27 -31.62
C GLU A 385 10.44 -0.69 -32.75
N GLY A 386 9.51 -0.99 -33.64
CA GLY A 386 9.77 -1.88 -34.76
C GLY A 386 9.04 -1.48 -36.02
N TYR A 387 9.48 -2.08 -37.12
CA TYR A 387 8.93 -1.90 -38.46
C TYR A 387 8.64 -3.27 -39.05
N TYR A 388 7.47 -3.47 -39.64
CA TYR A 388 7.15 -4.72 -40.34
C TYR A 388 6.62 -4.45 -41.76
N ASP A 389 6.93 -5.36 -42.67
CA ASP A 389 6.39 -5.38 -44.02
C ASP A 389 4.99 -6.02 -43.96
N GLU A 390 3.95 -5.24 -44.29
CA GLU A 390 2.56 -5.72 -44.27
C GLU A 390 2.29 -6.79 -45.32
N SER A 391 2.96 -6.73 -46.48
CA SER A 391 2.77 -7.68 -47.58
C SER A 391 3.36 -9.06 -47.28
N LYS A 392 4.54 -9.09 -46.64
CA LYS A 392 5.24 -10.34 -46.27
C LYS A 392 4.92 -10.80 -44.84
N GLY A 393 4.41 -9.91 -43.99
CA GLY A 393 4.21 -10.15 -42.57
C GLY A 393 5.51 -10.40 -41.81
N LEU A 394 6.60 -9.73 -42.20
CA LEU A 394 7.96 -9.90 -41.65
C LEU A 394 8.43 -8.64 -40.92
N VAL A 395 9.02 -8.81 -39.75
CA VAL A 395 9.69 -7.71 -39.03
C VAL A 395 10.96 -7.33 -39.78
N GLN A 396 11.09 -6.06 -40.14
CA GLN A 396 12.18 -5.49 -40.92
C GLN A 396 13.26 -4.87 -40.04
N GLY A 397 12.85 -4.17 -38.98
CA GLY A 397 13.75 -3.43 -38.11
C GLY A 397 13.26 -3.36 -36.67
N LEU A 398 14.20 -3.32 -35.73
CA LEU A 398 13.95 -3.22 -34.29
C LEU A 398 14.89 -2.21 -33.64
N LYS A 399 14.34 -1.41 -32.73
CA LYS A 399 15.06 -0.45 -31.90
C LYS A 399 14.61 -0.57 -30.45
N PHE A 400 15.57 -0.73 -29.56
CA PHE A 400 15.33 -1.00 -28.14
C PHE A 400 15.59 0.25 -27.32
N LYS A 401 14.71 0.55 -26.36
CA LYS A 401 14.85 1.68 -25.45
C LYS A 401 14.82 1.20 -24.02
N THR A 402 15.81 1.61 -23.23
CA THR A 402 15.87 1.39 -21.79
C THR A 402 15.52 2.68 -21.04
N ASN A 403 15.46 2.60 -19.71
CA ASN A 403 15.36 3.79 -18.86
C ASN A 403 16.60 4.71 -18.95
N LYS A 404 17.70 4.27 -19.55
CA LYS A 404 18.98 5.02 -19.62
C LYS A 404 19.45 5.35 -21.03
N LYS A 405 19.27 4.45 -22.00
CA LYS A 405 19.80 4.58 -23.36
C LYS A 405 18.85 4.02 -24.40
N THR A 406 19.14 4.32 -25.67
CA THR A 406 18.41 3.78 -26.82
C THR A 406 19.42 3.11 -27.75
N SER A 407 19.10 1.95 -28.30
CA SER A 407 19.93 1.29 -29.30
C SER A 407 19.87 2.02 -30.65
N ASP A 408 20.82 1.73 -31.53
CA ASP A 408 20.66 2.00 -32.95
C ASP A 408 19.54 1.11 -33.55
N MET A 409 19.06 1.48 -34.73
CA MET A 409 18.12 0.66 -35.49
C MET A 409 18.84 -0.59 -36.00
N ILE A 410 18.31 -1.77 -35.71
CA ILE A 410 18.82 -3.04 -36.20
C ILE A 410 17.87 -3.54 -37.28
N GLY A 411 18.32 -3.56 -38.54
CA GLY A 411 17.49 -3.91 -39.70
C GLY A 411 17.11 -2.69 -40.55
N TYR A 412 15.95 -2.74 -41.22
CA TYR A 412 15.49 -1.70 -42.15
C TYR A 412 14.27 -0.95 -41.59
N ASP A 413 14.27 0.38 -41.69
CA ASP A 413 13.16 1.27 -41.29
C ASP A 413 12.49 1.98 -42.49
N GLU A 414 13.01 1.76 -43.70
CA GLU A 414 12.71 2.58 -44.87
C GLU A 414 11.32 2.32 -45.49
N ASN A 415 10.73 1.12 -45.31
CA ASN A 415 9.53 0.69 -46.04
C ASN A 415 8.49 -0.12 -45.22
N GLY A 416 8.57 -0.10 -43.88
CA GLY A 416 7.68 -0.89 -43.01
C GLY A 416 6.62 -0.07 -42.26
N LEU A 417 5.52 -0.71 -41.88
CA LEU A 417 4.55 -0.17 -40.93
C LEU A 417 5.18 -0.14 -39.53
N LYS A 418 5.25 1.07 -38.97
CA LYS A 418 5.82 1.31 -37.64
C LYS A 418 4.88 0.77 -36.55
N PHE A 419 5.44 0.09 -35.56
CA PHE A 419 4.76 -0.32 -34.33
C PHE A 419 5.62 0.00 -33.10
N SER A 420 4.97 0.14 -31.95
CA SER A 420 5.64 0.22 -30.66
C SER A 420 5.06 -0.79 -29.67
N LEU A 421 5.96 -1.35 -28.86
CA LEU A 421 5.65 -2.11 -27.67
C LEU A 421 6.09 -1.28 -26.47
N GLU A 422 5.16 -0.52 -25.90
CA GLU A 422 5.41 0.35 -24.74
C GLU A 422 4.16 0.38 -23.87
N VAL A 423 4.34 0.17 -22.57
CA VAL A 423 3.30 0.40 -21.57
C VAL A 423 3.84 1.38 -20.55
N ASN A 424 3.15 2.50 -20.38
CA ASN A 424 3.62 3.59 -19.53
C ASN A 424 3.80 3.12 -18.08
N GLY A 425 4.92 3.50 -17.45
CA GLY A 425 5.25 3.08 -16.07
C GLY A 425 5.73 1.63 -15.92
N LYS A 426 5.85 0.86 -17.01
CA LYS A 426 6.22 -0.55 -16.94
C LYS A 426 7.56 -0.84 -17.63
N LYS A 427 8.22 -1.91 -17.17
CA LYS A 427 9.39 -2.53 -17.79
C LYS A 427 8.99 -3.81 -18.50
N ILE A 428 9.71 -4.15 -19.56
CA ILE A 428 9.57 -5.43 -20.26
C ILE A 428 10.34 -6.51 -19.52
N ILE A 429 9.71 -7.66 -19.30
CA ILE A 429 10.31 -8.83 -18.64
C ILE A 429 10.32 -10.09 -19.51
N GLY A 430 9.58 -10.12 -20.60
CA GLY A 430 9.51 -11.29 -21.46
C GLY A 430 8.96 -10.93 -22.83
N PHE A 431 9.12 -11.85 -23.78
CA PHE A 431 8.69 -11.68 -25.15
C PHE A 431 7.89 -12.89 -25.63
N HIS A 432 7.04 -12.66 -26.62
CA HIS A 432 6.33 -13.71 -27.36
C HIS A 432 6.13 -13.26 -28.80
N GLY A 433 5.73 -14.16 -29.68
CA GLY A 433 5.47 -13.79 -31.08
C GLY A 433 5.36 -14.98 -31.99
N TYR A 434 5.63 -14.73 -33.28
CA TYR A 434 5.65 -15.75 -34.31
C TYR A 434 6.95 -15.68 -35.10
N ALA A 435 7.55 -16.84 -35.38
CA ALA A 435 8.79 -16.94 -36.15
C ALA A 435 8.91 -18.30 -36.86
N GLN A 436 9.61 -18.31 -37.99
CA GLN A 436 10.02 -19.54 -38.67
C GLN A 436 11.43 -19.36 -39.24
N THR A 437 11.55 -19.00 -40.51
CA THR A 437 12.83 -18.64 -41.14
C THR A 437 13.24 -17.21 -40.78
N TYR A 438 12.24 -16.36 -40.52
CA TYR A 438 12.36 -14.96 -40.14
C TYR A 438 11.43 -14.68 -38.96
N LEU A 439 11.60 -13.53 -38.33
CA LEU A 439 10.70 -13.03 -37.30
C LEU A 439 9.45 -12.43 -37.97
N ASN A 440 8.28 -13.00 -37.70
CA ASN A 440 7.01 -12.52 -38.25
C ASN A 440 6.37 -11.45 -37.37
N SER A 441 6.43 -11.63 -36.05
CA SER A 441 5.89 -10.67 -35.09
C SER A 441 6.56 -10.73 -33.73
N LEU A 442 6.38 -9.65 -32.98
CA LEU A 442 6.92 -9.49 -31.64
C LEU A 442 5.88 -8.86 -30.71
N GLY A 443 5.68 -9.46 -29.54
CA GLY A 443 4.90 -8.97 -28.41
C GLY A 443 5.73 -9.04 -27.12
N ALA A 444 5.25 -8.41 -26.06
CA ALA A 444 6.01 -8.27 -24.82
C ALA A 444 5.13 -8.39 -23.56
N TYR A 445 5.77 -8.83 -22.47
CA TYR A 445 5.20 -8.87 -21.13
C TYR A 445 5.73 -7.72 -20.29
N PHE A 446 4.82 -7.01 -19.63
CA PHE A 446 5.12 -5.80 -18.87
C PHE A 446 4.79 -5.95 -17.39
N VAL A 447 5.70 -5.49 -16.53
CA VAL A 447 5.45 -5.32 -15.09
C VAL A 447 5.83 -3.92 -14.67
N THR A 448 5.25 -3.42 -13.58
CA THR A 448 5.58 -2.09 -13.04
C THR A 448 7.09 -1.94 -12.86
N ALA A 449 7.65 -0.87 -13.40
CA ALA A 449 9.07 -0.58 -13.28
C ALA A 449 9.41 -0.25 -11.81
N PRO A 450 10.59 -0.67 -11.31
CA PRO A 450 11.01 -0.29 -9.98
C PRO A 450 11.19 1.23 -9.91
N PRO A 451 10.76 1.88 -8.82
CA PRO A 451 11.01 3.31 -8.61
C PRO A 451 12.51 3.62 -8.64
N THR A 452 12.86 4.74 -9.26
CA THR A 452 14.20 5.33 -9.17
C THR A 452 14.40 5.88 -7.77
N LYS A 453 15.35 5.32 -7.03
CA LYS A 453 15.77 5.83 -5.72
C LYS A 453 16.91 6.83 -5.91
N PHE A 454 16.73 8.04 -5.40
CA PHE A 454 17.82 9.00 -5.19
C PHE A 454 18.28 8.94 -3.73
N ASP A 455 19.59 8.76 -3.52
CA ASP A 455 20.17 8.71 -2.19
C ASP A 455 20.00 10.04 -1.43
N TYR A 456 19.92 9.96 -0.11
CA TYR A 456 19.70 11.14 0.71
C TYR A 456 20.88 12.11 0.62
N GLN A 457 20.55 13.40 0.55
CA GLN A 457 21.50 14.52 0.56
C GLN A 457 21.37 15.25 1.89
N GLY A 458 22.49 15.47 2.58
CA GLY A 458 22.53 16.14 3.88
C GLY A 458 23.48 15.45 4.86
N GLY A 459 23.23 15.60 6.16
CA GLY A 459 24.07 15.07 7.24
C GLY A 459 23.72 13.67 7.73
N SER A 460 24.59 13.14 8.58
CA SER A 460 24.47 11.78 9.14
C SER A 460 23.80 11.73 10.54
N GLY A 461 23.49 12.89 11.13
CA GLY A 461 23.30 13.07 12.58
C GLY A 461 21.95 12.68 13.20
N ALA A 462 21.02 12.05 12.47
CA ALA A 462 19.65 11.82 12.98
C ALA A 462 19.04 10.47 12.61
N GLN A 463 17.85 10.21 13.18
CA GLN A 463 17.09 8.97 12.99
C GLN A 463 16.64 8.83 11.54
N LEU A 464 16.88 7.64 10.98
CA LEU A 464 16.45 7.27 9.64
C LEU A 464 14.94 7.12 9.57
N TRP A 465 14.38 7.61 8.47
CA TRP A 465 13.00 7.39 8.08
C TRP A 465 12.93 7.11 6.58
N ASP A 466 11.97 6.29 6.17
CA ASP A 466 11.72 5.95 4.76
C ASP A 466 10.22 5.73 4.62
N ASP A 467 9.55 6.55 3.80
CA ASP A 467 8.12 6.43 3.56
C ASP A 467 7.75 5.22 2.69
N GLY A 468 8.73 4.67 1.97
CA GLY A 468 8.56 3.61 0.98
C GLY A 468 8.05 4.14 -0.37
N THR A 469 7.67 3.21 -1.25
CA THR A 469 7.27 3.49 -2.64
C THR A 469 5.82 3.15 -2.95
N ASN A 470 5.00 2.97 -1.92
CA ASN A 470 3.63 2.47 -2.04
C ASN A 470 2.58 3.57 -2.25
N TYR A 471 2.99 4.76 -2.69
CA TYR A 471 2.10 5.89 -2.95
C TYR A 471 2.03 6.21 -4.44
N ASN A 472 0.88 6.69 -4.87
CA ASN A 472 0.60 7.07 -6.26
C ASN A 472 1.23 8.43 -6.61
N GLY A 473 1.41 9.30 -5.62
CA GLY A 473 2.01 10.63 -5.79
C GLY A 473 1.90 11.49 -4.53
N VAL A 474 2.30 12.75 -4.65
CA VAL A 474 2.24 13.75 -3.57
C VAL A 474 1.16 14.78 -3.86
N ARG A 475 0.22 14.96 -2.93
CA ARG A 475 -0.86 15.96 -3.00
C ARG A 475 -0.48 17.27 -2.34
N LYS A 476 0.26 17.21 -1.23
CA LYS A 476 0.67 18.40 -0.50
C LYS A 476 1.98 18.16 0.24
N ILE A 477 2.85 19.16 0.24
CA ILE A 477 4.04 19.22 1.10
C ILE A 477 3.91 20.46 1.98
N SER A 478 4.10 20.30 3.29
CA SER A 478 4.10 21.40 4.25
C SER A 478 5.44 21.44 4.99
N PHE A 479 5.90 22.63 5.33
CA PHE A 479 7.17 22.88 5.98
C PHE A 479 7.00 23.71 7.24
N ALA A 480 7.71 23.36 8.31
CA ALA A 480 7.98 24.28 9.40
C ALA A 480 9.40 24.84 9.21
N LEU A 481 9.51 26.16 9.12
CA LEU A 481 10.74 26.86 8.78
C LEU A 481 11.14 27.80 9.93
N ASP A 482 12.40 27.75 10.32
CA ASP A 482 13.03 28.75 11.19
C ASP A 482 13.94 29.66 10.34
N ALA A 483 14.53 30.71 10.92
CA ALA A 483 15.40 31.67 10.23
C ALA A 483 16.61 31.01 9.52
N ASN A 484 16.96 29.79 9.93
CA ASN A 484 18.16 29.11 9.48
C ASN A 484 17.91 27.76 8.80
N GLU A 485 16.82 27.04 9.06
CA GLU A 485 16.71 25.64 8.63
C GLU A 485 15.27 25.15 8.46
N ILE A 486 15.13 24.05 7.72
CA ILE A 486 13.87 23.30 7.61
C ILE A 486 13.74 22.45 8.88
N ARG A 487 12.80 22.83 9.76
CA ARG A 487 12.54 22.17 11.04
C ARG A 487 11.67 20.95 10.90
N GLN A 488 10.65 21.04 10.05
CA GLN A 488 9.72 19.95 9.76
C GLN A 488 9.42 19.87 8.28
N ILE A 489 9.24 18.65 7.80
CA ILE A 489 8.57 18.35 6.54
C ILE A 489 7.36 17.45 6.82
N ARG A 490 6.21 17.80 6.26
CA ARG A 490 4.97 17.01 6.30
C ARG A 490 4.51 16.75 4.87
N ILE A 491 4.17 15.52 4.56
CA ILE A 491 3.78 15.08 3.22
C ILE A 491 2.42 14.40 3.29
N ASP A 492 1.48 14.86 2.46
CA ASP A 492 0.21 14.20 2.22
C ASP A 492 0.33 13.44 0.89
N TYR A 493 0.47 12.12 0.99
CA TYR A 493 0.56 11.23 -0.16
C TYR A 493 -0.82 10.78 -0.63
N ASP A 494 -0.94 10.50 -1.93
CA ASP A 494 -2.07 9.74 -2.47
C ASP A 494 -1.77 8.24 -2.42
N LYS A 495 -2.70 7.45 -1.87
CA LYS A 495 -2.64 5.99 -1.86
C LYS A 495 -3.98 5.44 -2.31
N GLY A 496 -4.11 5.21 -3.61
CA GLY A 496 -5.36 4.77 -4.23
C GLY A 496 -6.51 5.77 -4.04
N GLY A 497 -6.23 7.07 -4.11
CA GLY A 497 -7.23 8.13 -3.89
C GLY A 497 -7.40 8.56 -2.43
N LEU A 498 -6.88 7.80 -1.45
CA LEU A 498 -6.89 8.18 -0.04
C LEU A 498 -5.64 8.99 0.32
N ILE A 499 -5.79 9.92 1.27
CA ILE A 499 -4.67 10.71 1.78
C ILE A 499 -3.98 9.97 2.93
N GLU A 500 -2.69 9.68 2.78
CA GLU A 500 -1.84 9.17 3.86
C GLU A 500 -0.77 10.22 4.24
N ARG A 501 -0.82 10.68 5.49
CA ARG A 501 0.06 11.77 5.98
C ARG A 501 1.30 11.23 6.69
N ARG A 502 2.46 11.83 6.39
CA ARG A 502 3.75 11.58 7.03
C ARG A 502 4.38 12.89 7.49
N GLU A 503 5.08 12.88 8.61
CA GLU A 503 5.76 14.08 9.10
C GLU A 503 7.06 13.74 9.84
N TYR A 504 8.07 14.59 9.65
CA TYR A 504 9.43 14.39 10.15
C TYR A 504 10.04 15.71 10.59
N GLY A 505 10.70 15.72 11.74
CA GLY A 505 11.31 16.91 12.33
C GLY A 505 10.47 17.53 13.46
N GLY A 506 10.87 18.72 13.91
CA GLY A 506 10.20 19.47 14.98
C GLY A 506 9.23 20.52 14.45
N ASN A 507 7.98 20.52 14.92
CA ASN A 507 6.96 21.49 14.50
C ASN A 507 7.16 22.86 15.18
N VAL A 508 8.18 23.61 14.75
CA VAL A 508 8.53 24.93 15.29
C VAL A 508 8.87 25.87 14.14
N GLY A 509 8.28 27.08 14.15
CA GLY A 509 8.58 28.13 13.17
C GLY A 509 7.41 28.47 12.24
N ARG A 510 7.71 29.23 11.18
CA ARG A 510 6.75 29.65 10.14
C ARG A 510 6.30 28.44 9.34
N GLN A 511 5.00 28.31 9.14
CA GLN A 511 4.40 27.26 8.33
C GLN A 511 4.29 27.71 6.87
N GLU A 512 4.71 26.86 5.94
CA GLU A 512 4.52 27.04 4.51
C GLU A 512 4.02 25.75 3.85
N GLU A 513 3.33 25.86 2.72
CA GLU A 513 2.79 24.72 2.03
C GLU A 513 2.87 24.84 0.51
N PHE A 514 2.96 23.68 -0.14
CA PHE A 514 2.91 23.49 -1.58
C PHE A 514 1.87 22.43 -1.90
N VAL A 515 0.73 22.86 -2.44
CA VAL A 515 -0.38 21.99 -2.85
C VAL A 515 -0.27 21.69 -4.33
N VAL A 516 -0.37 20.41 -4.66
CA VAL A 516 -0.28 19.86 -6.02
C VAL A 516 -1.65 19.28 -6.39
N ASP A 517 -2.18 19.70 -7.52
CA ASP A 517 -3.50 19.27 -8.02
C ASP A 517 -3.45 17.85 -8.60
N TYR A 518 -3.14 16.86 -7.75
CA TYR A 518 -3.00 15.46 -8.13
C TYR A 518 -4.37 14.82 -8.39
N PRO A 519 -4.56 14.05 -9.49
CA PRO A 519 -3.52 13.54 -10.40
C PRO A 519 -3.27 14.38 -11.65
N SER A 520 -3.95 15.52 -11.81
CA SER A 520 -3.83 16.37 -13.01
C SER A 520 -2.47 17.06 -13.11
N GLU A 521 -1.83 17.30 -11.97
CA GLU A 521 -0.50 17.86 -11.83
C GLU A 521 0.32 17.03 -10.84
N TYR A 522 1.63 16.94 -11.04
CA TYR A 522 2.52 16.15 -10.20
C TYR A 522 3.95 16.68 -10.22
N ILE A 523 4.71 16.39 -9.18
CA ILE A 523 6.10 16.83 -9.04
C ILE A 523 7.01 15.92 -9.88
N ILE A 524 7.84 16.53 -10.74
CA ILE A 524 8.79 15.81 -11.62
C ILE A 524 10.24 16.16 -11.33
N TYR A 525 10.46 17.14 -10.47
CA TYR A 525 11.76 17.74 -10.23
C TYR A 525 11.83 18.26 -8.81
N MET A 526 12.95 17.99 -8.14
CA MET A 526 13.29 18.61 -6.86
C MET A 526 14.72 19.13 -6.89
N GLU A 527 14.90 20.34 -6.41
CA GLU A 527 16.19 20.95 -6.15
C GLU A 527 16.30 21.29 -4.67
N GLY A 528 17.45 21.03 -4.07
CA GLY A 528 17.71 21.42 -2.70
C GLY A 528 19.11 21.96 -2.50
N THR A 529 19.29 22.63 -1.36
CA THR A 529 20.62 23.06 -0.90
C THR A 529 20.89 22.58 0.51
N CYS A 530 22.17 22.42 0.83
CA CYS A 530 22.66 22.00 2.13
C CYS A 530 23.98 22.70 2.46
N ASP A 531 24.39 22.58 3.72
CA ASP A 531 25.61 23.21 4.20
C ASP A 531 26.87 22.53 3.64
N ILE A 532 27.95 23.33 3.59
CA ILE A 532 29.31 22.82 3.44
C ILE A 532 29.95 22.94 4.82
N VAL A 533 29.87 21.87 5.61
CA VAL A 533 30.50 21.78 6.93
C VAL A 533 31.43 20.58 6.98
N SER A 534 32.58 20.74 7.64
CA SER A 534 33.57 19.68 7.84
C SER A 534 33.03 18.53 8.69
N ASP A 535 32.12 18.85 9.61
CA ASP A 535 31.42 17.88 10.44
C ASP A 535 30.11 17.44 9.76
N ALA A 536 30.11 16.25 9.17
CA ALA A 536 28.95 15.68 8.48
C ALA A 536 27.71 15.55 9.39
N SER A 537 27.87 15.52 10.72
CA SER A 537 26.74 15.49 11.65
C SER A 537 26.00 16.83 11.76
N LYS A 538 26.64 17.92 11.33
CA LYS A 538 26.07 19.29 11.32
C LYS A 538 25.54 19.70 9.95
N ASN A 539 25.73 18.88 8.92
CA ASN A 539 25.22 19.18 7.59
C ASN A 539 23.69 19.02 7.60
N ARG A 540 22.96 20.07 7.21
CA ARG A 540 21.50 20.06 7.18
C ARG A 540 20.98 20.49 5.82
N VAL A 541 19.78 20.03 5.48
CA VAL A 541 19.05 20.51 4.32
C VAL A 541 18.52 21.91 4.65
N ARG A 542 18.86 22.89 3.81
CA ARG A 542 18.61 24.31 4.06
C ARG A 542 17.51 24.88 3.19
N SER A 543 17.40 24.41 1.95
CA SER A 543 16.30 24.81 1.07
C SER A 543 15.82 23.69 0.17
N LEU A 544 14.56 23.79 -0.26
CA LEU A 544 13.92 22.91 -1.25
C LEU A 544 13.07 23.71 -2.25
N MET A 545 13.05 23.26 -3.50
CA MET A 545 12.24 23.80 -4.60
C MET A 545 11.77 22.65 -5.50
N PHE A 546 10.55 22.77 -6.01
CA PHE A 546 9.90 21.74 -6.82
C PHE A 546 9.44 22.29 -8.17
N LYS A 547 9.48 21.46 -9.21
CA LYS A 547 8.77 21.73 -10.47
C LYS A 547 7.80 20.61 -10.81
N THR A 548 6.69 20.98 -11.45
CA THR A 548 5.61 20.06 -11.77
C THR A 548 5.48 19.77 -13.27
N SER A 549 4.70 18.76 -13.61
CA SER A 549 4.35 18.37 -14.98
C SER A 549 3.64 19.46 -15.80
N LYS A 550 2.98 20.42 -15.13
CA LYS A 550 2.36 21.60 -15.77
C LYS A 550 3.34 22.77 -15.92
N GLY A 551 4.63 22.59 -15.61
CA GLY A 551 5.64 23.65 -15.65
C GLY A 551 5.58 24.64 -14.49
N ARG A 552 4.75 24.39 -13.46
CA ARG A 552 4.69 25.23 -12.26
C ARG A 552 5.94 25.00 -11.42
N THR A 553 6.54 26.09 -10.94
CA THR A 553 7.69 26.07 -10.03
C THR A 553 7.26 26.58 -8.66
N SER A 554 7.61 25.87 -7.60
CA SER A 554 7.32 26.30 -6.23
C SER A 554 8.23 27.47 -5.82
N PRO A 555 7.85 28.23 -4.78
CA PRO A 555 8.82 29.05 -4.04
C PRO A 555 9.98 28.19 -3.53
N ILE A 556 11.10 28.85 -3.20
CA ILE A 556 12.19 28.20 -2.47
C ILE A 556 11.81 28.21 -0.98
N PHE A 557 11.60 27.02 -0.42
CA PHE A 557 11.32 26.85 1.00
C PHE A 557 12.63 26.81 1.77
N GLY A 558 12.77 27.66 2.80
CA GLY A 558 13.99 27.76 3.61
C GLY A 558 15.00 28.78 3.08
N LYS A 559 16.29 28.59 3.39
CA LYS A 559 17.37 29.54 3.07
C LYS A 559 18.40 28.87 2.17
N VAL A 560 18.69 29.46 1.01
CA VAL A 560 19.66 28.91 0.06
C VAL A 560 21.05 28.83 0.69
N ALA A 561 21.65 27.64 0.63
CA ALA A 561 23.01 27.35 1.08
C ALA A 561 23.94 27.01 -0.11
N ALA A 562 25.20 26.76 0.18
CA ALA A 562 26.25 26.69 -0.84
C ALA A 562 26.21 25.40 -1.69
N ARG A 563 25.92 24.22 -1.12
CA ARG A 563 25.93 22.96 -1.88
C ARG A 563 24.55 22.64 -2.40
N LYS A 564 24.40 22.69 -3.72
CA LYS A 564 23.16 22.36 -4.45
C LYS A 564 23.12 20.88 -4.85
N PHE A 565 21.93 20.28 -4.81
CA PHE A 565 21.65 18.95 -5.34
C PHE A 565 20.31 18.96 -6.09
N VAL A 566 20.15 18.03 -7.04
CA VAL A 566 18.97 17.93 -7.91
C VAL A 566 18.55 16.46 -8.03
N PHE A 567 17.26 16.20 -7.89
CA PHE A 567 16.62 14.93 -8.21
C PHE A 567 15.64 15.13 -9.36
N GLU A 568 15.91 14.43 -10.47
CA GLU A 568 15.09 14.45 -11.68
C GLU A 568 15.22 13.10 -12.39
N SER A 569 14.11 12.51 -12.81
CA SER A 569 14.10 11.23 -13.54
C SER A 569 13.12 11.28 -14.70
N ASN A 570 13.59 11.66 -15.89
CA ASN A 570 12.92 11.59 -17.21
C ASN A 570 11.39 11.32 -17.19
N GLY A 571 10.61 12.33 -16.77
CA GLY A 571 9.13 12.32 -16.78
C GLY A 571 8.43 11.59 -15.63
N SER A 572 9.18 11.05 -14.67
CA SER A 572 8.67 10.32 -13.51
C SER A 572 8.08 11.26 -12.44
N ALA A 573 7.04 10.80 -11.74
CA ALA A 573 6.49 11.48 -10.56
C ALA A 573 7.38 11.23 -9.36
N LEU A 574 7.49 12.22 -8.48
CA LEU A 574 7.91 11.98 -7.10
C LEU A 574 6.79 11.26 -6.34
N ILE A 575 7.09 10.09 -5.79
CA ILE A 575 6.12 9.21 -5.11
C ILE A 575 6.44 8.94 -3.64
N GLY A 576 7.62 9.33 -3.18
CA GLY A 576 8.05 9.01 -1.81
C GLY A 576 9.31 9.76 -1.43
N PHE A 577 9.51 9.91 -0.13
CA PHE A 577 10.70 10.47 0.46
C PHE A 577 11.33 9.48 1.44
N HIS A 578 12.64 9.60 1.61
CA HIS A 578 13.36 8.99 2.72
C HIS A 578 14.40 9.98 3.23
N GLY A 579 14.93 9.79 4.42
CA GLY A 579 15.86 10.76 4.97
C GLY A 579 16.24 10.52 6.42
N ARG A 580 16.73 11.60 7.04
CA ARG A 580 17.09 11.65 8.45
C ARG A 580 16.52 12.92 9.06
N ALA A 581 15.88 12.79 10.21
CA ALA A 581 15.34 13.94 10.93
C ALA A 581 15.30 13.69 12.44
N ALA A 582 15.47 14.77 13.19
CA ALA A 582 15.24 14.82 14.64
C ALA A 582 14.54 16.13 15.01
N ALA A 583 15.29 17.14 15.48
CA ALA A 583 14.76 18.48 15.71
C ALA A 583 14.68 19.33 14.42
N ALA A 584 15.36 18.90 13.36
CA ALA A 584 15.39 19.48 12.02
C ALA A 584 15.50 18.37 10.97
N VAL A 585 15.41 18.72 9.68
CA VAL A 585 15.62 17.78 8.57
C VAL A 585 17.11 17.75 8.19
N ASP A 586 17.81 16.70 8.63
CA ASP A 586 19.25 16.55 8.45
C ASP A 586 19.60 16.08 7.04
N ALA A 587 18.85 15.13 6.47
CA ALA A 587 19.05 14.64 5.11
C ALA A 587 17.74 14.24 4.43
N ILE A 588 17.69 14.36 3.11
CA ILE A 588 16.51 14.01 2.29
C ILE A 588 16.91 13.33 0.98
N GLY A 589 16.25 12.21 0.69
CA GLY A 589 16.28 11.46 -0.56
C GLY A 589 14.86 11.28 -1.09
N ALA A 590 14.72 10.84 -2.34
CA ALA A 590 13.43 10.77 -2.99
C ALA A 590 13.28 9.50 -3.83
N TYR A 591 12.05 9.06 -3.99
CA TYR A 591 11.64 8.01 -4.91
C TYR A 591 10.84 8.60 -6.06
N PHE A 592 11.28 8.32 -7.27
CA PHE A 592 10.60 8.71 -8.49
C PHE A 592 10.11 7.47 -9.23
N SER A 593 8.85 7.46 -9.67
CA SER A 593 8.32 6.37 -10.49
C SER A 593 7.63 6.92 -11.72
N ARG A 594 7.78 6.23 -12.85
CA ARG A 594 7.00 6.56 -14.04
C ARG A 594 5.56 6.19 -13.78
N PHE A 595 4.72 7.21 -13.88
CA PHE A 595 3.28 7.17 -13.74
C PHE A 595 2.65 5.85 -14.23
N ILE A 596 1.91 5.20 -13.35
CA ILE A 596 0.59 4.75 -13.74
C ILE A 596 -0.26 6.00 -13.55
N LEU A 597 -0.52 6.76 -14.62
CA LEU A 597 -1.59 7.77 -14.60
C LEU A 597 -2.79 7.03 -14.03
N PRO A 598 -3.36 7.46 -12.88
CA PRO A 598 -4.64 6.90 -12.48
C PRO A 598 -5.51 7.03 -13.72
N PRO A 599 -6.10 5.91 -14.16
CA PRO A 599 -6.61 5.80 -15.51
C PRO A 599 -7.46 7.03 -15.79
N SER A 600 -7.00 7.86 -16.71
CA SER A 600 -7.79 9.01 -17.14
C SER A 600 -9.10 8.44 -17.62
N ALA A 601 -10.19 9.06 -17.21
CA ALA A 601 -11.47 8.59 -17.69
C ALA A 601 -11.47 8.62 -19.22
N GLU A 602 -11.81 7.49 -19.81
CA GLU A 602 -11.93 7.34 -21.25
C GLU A 602 -13.32 7.82 -21.65
N THR A 603 -13.37 8.71 -22.63
CA THR A 603 -14.63 9.22 -23.16
C THR A 603 -15.17 8.24 -24.19
N LEU A 604 -16.28 7.56 -23.88
CA LEU A 604 -17.04 6.84 -24.89
C LEU A 604 -17.97 7.82 -25.60
N GLN A 605 -17.93 7.80 -26.93
CA GLN A 605 -18.68 8.72 -27.79
C GLN A 605 -20.18 8.63 -27.54
N ALA A 606 -20.85 9.78 -27.58
CA ALA A 606 -22.28 9.85 -27.37
C ALA A 606 -23.04 9.10 -28.48
N LYS A 607 -24.13 8.45 -28.11
CA LYS A 607 -25.03 7.69 -29.00
C LYS A 607 -26.44 8.25 -28.88
N GLY A 608 -27.19 8.24 -29.98
CA GLY A 608 -28.54 8.77 -30.05
C GLY A 608 -28.82 9.49 -31.37
N GLY A 609 -29.83 10.35 -31.38
CA GLY A 609 -30.21 11.14 -32.55
C GLY A 609 -29.41 12.44 -32.69
N GLU A 610 -29.36 12.99 -33.90
CA GLU A 610 -28.79 14.34 -34.11
C GLU A 610 -29.78 15.38 -33.58
N GLY A 611 -29.35 16.23 -32.64
CA GLY A 611 -30.16 17.31 -32.07
C GLY A 611 -29.66 17.76 -30.70
N GLY A 612 -30.14 18.92 -30.26
CA GLY A 612 -29.84 19.50 -28.94
C GLY A 612 -28.48 20.16 -28.80
N ASP A 613 -28.31 20.87 -27.70
CA ASP A 613 -27.06 21.51 -27.32
C ASP A 613 -26.17 20.53 -26.53
N PRO A 614 -24.84 20.54 -26.74
CA PRO A 614 -23.92 19.65 -26.04
C PRO A 614 -23.80 20.03 -24.57
N TRP A 615 -23.73 19.02 -23.72
CA TRP A 615 -23.52 19.15 -22.28
C TRP A 615 -22.53 18.09 -21.78
N SER A 616 -21.86 18.38 -20.67
CA SER A 616 -20.99 17.43 -19.97
C SER A 616 -20.96 17.78 -18.48
N ASP A 617 -21.17 16.79 -17.62
CA ASP A 617 -21.02 16.96 -16.17
C ASP A 617 -19.54 16.88 -15.74
N GLY A 618 -18.68 16.31 -16.59
CA GLY A 618 -17.28 16.03 -16.27
C GLY A 618 -17.05 14.64 -15.67
N VAL A 619 -15.86 14.44 -15.10
CA VAL A 619 -15.37 13.16 -14.55
C VAL A 619 -15.38 13.21 -13.03
N PHE A 620 -15.93 12.17 -12.39
CA PHE A 620 -16.08 12.07 -10.94
C PHE A 620 -15.49 10.75 -10.41
N ASN A 621 -15.58 10.49 -9.09
CA ASN A 621 -15.09 9.23 -8.50
C ASN A 621 -16.08 8.06 -8.73
N GLY A 622 -17.35 8.39 -8.89
CA GLY A 622 -18.43 7.44 -9.20
C GLY A 622 -19.80 8.10 -9.12
N VAL A 623 -20.81 7.38 -9.60
CA VAL A 623 -22.22 7.82 -9.61
C VAL A 623 -22.93 7.27 -8.38
N ARG A 624 -23.65 8.14 -7.67
CA ARG A 624 -24.44 7.80 -6.47
C ARG A 624 -25.92 7.61 -6.80
N ASN A 625 -26.52 8.56 -7.53
CA ASN A 625 -27.93 8.55 -7.87
C ASN A 625 -28.14 9.00 -9.32
N ILE A 626 -29.19 8.50 -9.94
CA ILE A 626 -29.64 8.89 -11.27
C ILE A 626 -31.11 9.29 -11.17
N TYR A 627 -31.47 10.41 -11.78
CA TYR A 627 -32.83 10.90 -11.90
C TYR A 627 -33.20 10.93 -13.38
N VAL A 628 -34.28 10.26 -13.76
CA VAL A 628 -34.74 10.18 -15.16
C VAL A 628 -36.16 10.73 -15.26
N GLY A 629 -36.33 11.80 -16.05
CA GLY A 629 -37.61 12.42 -16.36
C GLY A 629 -38.16 11.83 -17.64
N GLN A 630 -39.39 11.30 -17.58
CA GLN A 630 -40.05 10.67 -18.72
C GLN A 630 -41.11 11.61 -19.31
N GLY A 631 -41.33 11.53 -20.63
CA GLY A 631 -42.33 12.27 -21.37
C GLY A 631 -43.01 11.43 -22.45
N GLU A 632 -43.91 12.06 -23.23
CA GLU A 632 -44.69 11.37 -24.27
C GLU A 632 -43.82 10.61 -25.29
N ASN A 633 -42.61 11.11 -25.51
CA ASN A 633 -41.64 10.63 -26.48
C ASN A 633 -40.53 9.74 -25.89
N GLY A 634 -40.62 9.38 -24.60
CA GLY A 634 -39.61 8.59 -23.89
C GLY A 634 -38.86 9.38 -22.83
N VAL A 635 -37.54 9.55 -22.93
CA VAL A 635 -36.73 10.23 -21.91
C VAL A 635 -36.63 11.73 -22.22
N SER A 636 -37.24 12.55 -21.37
CA SER A 636 -37.26 14.01 -21.53
C SER A 636 -36.12 14.73 -20.82
N ALA A 637 -35.66 14.21 -19.68
CA ALA A 637 -34.56 14.79 -18.91
C ALA A 637 -33.77 13.76 -18.10
N VAL A 638 -32.51 14.07 -17.80
CA VAL A 638 -31.67 13.31 -16.87
C VAL A 638 -30.91 14.25 -15.92
N LYS A 639 -30.72 13.80 -14.68
CA LYS A 639 -29.86 14.45 -13.67
C LYS A 639 -29.09 13.39 -12.90
N PHE A 640 -27.83 13.65 -12.59
CA PHE A 640 -26.95 12.70 -11.91
C PHE A 640 -26.40 13.28 -10.62
N VAL A 641 -26.14 12.42 -9.63
CA VAL A 641 -25.44 12.79 -8.39
C VAL A 641 -24.18 11.95 -8.30
N TYR A 642 -23.06 12.61 -8.06
CA TYR A 642 -21.73 12.01 -8.10
C TYR A 642 -21.03 12.08 -6.74
N ASP A 643 -19.99 11.27 -6.59
CA ASP A 643 -18.96 11.44 -5.57
C ASP A 643 -17.79 12.25 -6.14
N LYS A 644 -17.45 13.36 -5.48
CA LYS A 644 -16.25 14.15 -5.73
C LYS A 644 -15.47 14.26 -4.43
N ASP A 645 -14.37 13.52 -4.34
CA ASP A 645 -13.47 13.53 -3.17
C ASP A 645 -14.20 13.23 -1.83
N SER A 646 -15.06 12.21 -1.82
CA SER A 646 -15.92 11.84 -0.66
C SER A 646 -16.99 12.87 -0.30
N GLN A 647 -17.21 13.89 -1.14
CA GLN A 647 -18.35 14.80 -1.05
C GLN A 647 -19.38 14.51 -2.14
N VAL A 648 -20.63 14.85 -1.85
CA VAL A 648 -21.74 14.72 -2.81
C VAL A 648 -21.71 15.91 -3.77
N ALA A 649 -21.65 15.65 -5.07
CA ALA A 649 -21.74 16.66 -6.12
C ALA A 649 -22.99 16.41 -6.96
N GLU A 650 -23.93 17.36 -6.96
CA GLU A 650 -25.11 17.29 -7.81
C GLU A 650 -24.80 17.85 -9.20
N GLY A 651 -25.15 17.09 -10.25
CA GLY A 651 -25.10 17.53 -11.64
C GLY A 651 -26.29 18.43 -12.01
N ASN A 652 -26.18 19.09 -13.16
CA ASN A 652 -27.26 19.91 -13.71
C ASN A 652 -28.37 19.02 -14.32
N ASP A 653 -29.54 19.59 -14.52
CA ASP A 653 -30.60 18.97 -15.32
C ASP A 653 -30.26 19.07 -16.81
N HIS A 654 -30.37 17.96 -17.53
CA HIS A 654 -30.15 17.90 -18.99
C HIS A 654 -31.45 17.46 -19.67
N GLY A 655 -32.02 18.35 -20.49
CA GLY A 655 -33.38 18.21 -21.01
C GLY A 655 -34.40 18.98 -20.17
N LYS A 656 -35.70 18.73 -20.38
CA LYS A 656 -36.77 19.36 -19.59
C LYS A 656 -37.68 18.30 -18.97
N PRO A 657 -37.78 18.21 -17.62
CA PRO A 657 -38.69 17.25 -17.00
C PRO A 657 -40.14 17.62 -17.33
N THR A 658 -40.97 16.60 -17.51
CA THR A 658 -42.42 16.79 -17.68
C THR A 658 -43.10 16.99 -16.33
N LEU A 659 -44.43 17.20 -16.34
CA LEU A 659 -45.23 17.28 -15.11
C LEU A 659 -45.18 16.00 -14.25
N LEU A 660 -44.67 14.88 -14.79
CA LEU A 660 -44.49 13.63 -14.04
C LEU A 660 -43.27 13.67 -13.09
N GLY A 661 -42.36 14.64 -13.26
CA GLY A 661 -41.15 14.75 -12.45
C GLY A 661 -40.08 13.71 -12.82
N TYR A 662 -39.25 13.35 -11.84
CA TYR A 662 -38.13 12.41 -11.99
C TYR A 662 -38.40 11.09 -11.28
N GLU A 663 -38.03 9.99 -11.91
CA GLU A 663 -37.84 8.70 -11.25
C GLU A 663 -36.39 8.56 -10.77
N GLU A 664 -36.19 8.10 -9.54
CA GLU A 664 -34.87 7.97 -8.92
C GLU A 664 -34.37 6.51 -9.00
N PHE A 665 -33.14 6.34 -9.48
CA PHE A 665 -32.35 5.12 -9.36
C PHE A 665 -31.12 5.37 -8.48
N LYS A 666 -31.23 4.96 -7.21
CA LYS A 666 -30.21 5.17 -6.18
C LYS A 666 -29.31 3.93 -6.02
N LEU A 667 -27.99 4.12 -6.11
CA LEU A 667 -27.00 3.06 -5.96
C LEU A 667 -26.54 2.91 -4.50
N GLU A 668 -26.17 1.68 -4.10
CA GLU A 668 -25.51 1.39 -2.82
C GLU A 668 -24.01 1.78 -2.83
N TYR A 669 -23.72 3.06 -3.08
CA TYR A 669 -22.35 3.59 -3.18
C TYR A 669 -21.59 3.47 -1.84
N PRO A 670 -20.30 3.07 -1.82
CA PRO A 670 -19.42 2.79 -2.97
C PRO A 670 -19.43 1.34 -3.46
N SER A 671 -20.24 0.47 -2.85
CA SER A 671 -20.24 -0.97 -3.16
C SER A 671 -20.95 -1.33 -4.48
N GLU A 672 -21.83 -0.46 -4.95
CA GLU A 672 -22.52 -0.57 -6.23
C GLU A 672 -22.07 0.55 -7.17
N TYR A 673 -21.73 0.20 -8.42
CA TYR A 673 -21.30 1.12 -9.48
C TYR A 673 -21.84 0.66 -10.84
N ILE A 674 -22.08 1.62 -11.73
CA ILE A 674 -22.61 1.37 -13.07
C ILE A 674 -21.49 0.81 -13.96
N THR A 675 -21.78 -0.26 -14.68
CA THR A 675 -20.87 -0.91 -15.63
C THR A 675 -21.25 -0.61 -17.07
N THR A 676 -22.54 -0.59 -17.38
CA THR A 676 -23.05 -0.27 -18.73
C THR A 676 -24.36 0.51 -18.68
N VAL A 677 -24.63 1.30 -19.73
CA VAL A 677 -25.93 1.91 -20.01
C VAL A 677 -26.41 1.42 -21.37
N GLU A 678 -27.61 0.87 -21.39
CA GLU A 678 -28.33 0.50 -22.60
C GLU A 678 -29.34 1.60 -22.91
N GLY A 679 -29.53 1.93 -24.18
CA GLY A 679 -30.54 2.90 -24.56
C GLY A 679 -31.13 2.63 -25.93
N CYS A 680 -32.33 3.17 -26.13
CA CYS A 680 -33.00 3.22 -27.43
C CYS A 680 -33.09 4.67 -27.89
N PHE A 681 -33.09 4.90 -29.20
CA PHE A 681 -33.41 6.21 -29.77
C PHE A 681 -34.30 6.06 -31.00
N ASP A 682 -35.12 7.06 -31.28
CA ASP A 682 -35.96 7.08 -32.46
C ASP A 682 -36.16 8.50 -32.98
N LYS A 683 -36.49 8.63 -34.26
CA LYS A 683 -36.82 9.91 -34.90
C LYS A 683 -38.33 10.10 -34.88
N ILE A 684 -38.82 10.81 -33.86
CA ILE A 684 -40.25 11.03 -33.67
C ILE A 684 -40.74 12.20 -34.54
N PHE A 685 -41.93 12.05 -35.13
CA PHE A 685 -42.53 13.10 -35.95
C PHE A 685 -42.87 14.32 -35.07
N GLY A 686 -42.14 15.42 -35.25
CA GLY A 686 -42.33 16.67 -34.50
C GLY A 686 -41.19 17.06 -33.55
N SER A 687 -40.30 16.13 -33.20
CA SER A 687 -39.04 16.47 -32.54
C SER A 687 -38.04 17.00 -33.58
N GLY A 688 -37.26 18.03 -33.23
CA GLY A 688 -36.27 18.63 -34.14
C GLY A 688 -35.08 17.71 -34.51
N GLY A 689 -35.12 16.45 -34.08
CA GLY A 689 -34.04 15.49 -34.14
C GLY A 689 -34.47 14.14 -33.56
N GLY A 690 -33.60 13.13 -33.66
CA GLY A 690 -33.84 11.86 -32.97
C GLY A 690 -33.69 12.01 -31.46
N VAL A 691 -34.53 11.34 -30.68
CA VAL A 691 -34.57 11.44 -29.21
C VAL A 691 -34.32 10.09 -28.58
N ILE A 692 -33.70 10.09 -27.40
CA ILE A 692 -33.54 8.88 -26.60
C ILE A 692 -34.91 8.50 -26.02
N THR A 693 -35.40 7.34 -26.44
CA THR A 693 -36.71 6.86 -26.03
C THR A 693 -36.63 6.01 -24.76
N MET A 694 -35.52 5.30 -24.55
CA MET A 694 -35.31 4.43 -23.38
C MET A 694 -33.89 4.51 -22.83
N LEU A 695 -33.75 4.42 -21.51
CA LEU A 695 -32.47 4.19 -20.82
C LEU A 695 -32.61 3.06 -19.78
N LYS A 696 -31.58 2.21 -19.69
CA LYS A 696 -31.49 1.12 -18.72
C LYS A 696 -30.05 1.01 -18.22
N PHE A 697 -29.88 1.02 -16.91
CA PHE A 697 -28.57 1.05 -16.26
C PHE A 697 -28.23 -0.31 -15.67
N LYS A 698 -27.06 -0.84 -16.00
CA LYS A 698 -26.53 -2.07 -15.40
C LYS A 698 -25.42 -1.74 -14.43
N THR A 699 -25.47 -2.32 -13.24
CA THR A 699 -24.46 -2.17 -12.19
C THR A 699 -23.70 -3.47 -12.00
N ASN A 700 -22.68 -3.46 -11.15
CA ASN A 700 -22.00 -4.68 -10.70
C ASN A 700 -22.89 -5.59 -9.83
N LYS A 701 -24.07 -5.13 -9.38
CA LYS A 701 -24.98 -5.90 -8.52
C LYS A 701 -26.33 -6.21 -9.16
N ARG A 702 -26.90 -5.30 -9.96
CA ARG A 702 -28.26 -5.40 -10.51
C ARG A 702 -28.43 -4.61 -11.80
N THR A 703 -29.60 -4.71 -12.40
CA THR A 703 -30.01 -3.92 -13.56
C THR A 703 -31.24 -3.09 -13.17
N SER A 704 -31.30 -1.82 -13.58
CA SER A 704 -32.47 -0.98 -13.38
C SER A 704 -33.66 -1.43 -14.24
N PRO A 705 -34.89 -1.06 -13.89
CA PRO A 705 -36.00 -1.05 -14.86
C PRO A 705 -35.63 -0.16 -16.08
N PRO A 706 -36.22 -0.42 -17.27
CA PRO A 706 -36.15 0.52 -18.38
C PRO A 706 -36.92 1.80 -18.03
N PHE A 707 -36.30 2.96 -18.24
CA PHE A 707 -36.94 4.27 -18.17
C PHE A 707 -37.30 4.71 -19.58
N GLY A 708 -38.57 5.00 -19.85
CA GLY A 708 -39.09 5.39 -21.16
C GLY A 708 -39.65 4.22 -22.00
N LEU A 709 -39.61 4.37 -23.32
CA LEU A 709 -40.22 3.47 -24.30
C LEU A 709 -39.16 2.76 -25.15
N GLU A 710 -39.13 1.43 -25.05
CA GLU A 710 -38.22 0.58 -25.83
C GLU A 710 -38.61 0.61 -27.32
N THR A 711 -37.65 0.94 -28.18
CA THR A 711 -37.81 1.01 -29.65
C THR A 711 -36.74 0.15 -30.34
N THR A 712 -36.69 0.13 -31.66
CA THR A 712 -35.82 -0.80 -32.41
C THR A 712 -34.34 -0.42 -32.43
N SER A 713 -33.99 0.86 -32.26
CA SER A 713 -32.60 1.32 -32.42
C SER A 713 -31.87 1.35 -31.08
N ASN A 714 -31.21 0.23 -30.76
CA ASN A 714 -30.51 0.04 -29.49
C ASN A 714 -29.03 0.43 -29.56
N PHE A 715 -28.51 0.96 -28.46
CA PHE A 715 -27.08 1.16 -28.24
C PHE A 715 -26.69 0.73 -26.82
N VAL A 716 -25.41 0.39 -26.66
CA VAL A 716 -24.82 0.07 -25.36
C VAL A 716 -23.57 0.91 -25.17
N LEU A 717 -23.49 1.57 -24.02
CA LEU A 717 -22.35 2.36 -23.57
C LEU A 717 -21.72 1.67 -22.38
N GLY A 718 -20.48 1.22 -22.54
CA GLY A 718 -19.71 0.59 -21.49
C GLY A 718 -18.47 -0.08 -22.06
N LYS A 719 -17.54 -0.44 -21.19
CA LYS A 719 -16.29 -1.11 -21.54
C LYS A 719 -16.01 -2.21 -20.53
N GLU A 720 -15.68 -3.40 -21.02
CA GLU A 720 -15.41 -4.54 -20.16
C GLU A 720 -14.26 -4.24 -19.19
N GLY A 721 -14.48 -4.48 -17.90
CA GLY A 721 -13.51 -4.17 -16.83
C GLY A 721 -13.53 -2.72 -16.35
N TYR A 722 -14.48 -1.89 -16.79
CA TYR A 722 -14.58 -0.47 -16.42
C TYR A 722 -15.93 -0.18 -15.73
N LYS A 723 -15.92 0.86 -14.88
CA LYS A 723 -17.09 1.51 -14.29
C LYS A 723 -17.32 2.88 -14.93
N ILE A 724 -18.57 3.34 -14.96
CA ILE A 724 -18.95 4.67 -15.43
C ILE A 724 -18.79 5.68 -14.30
N VAL A 725 -18.15 6.81 -14.60
CA VAL A 725 -17.76 7.85 -13.64
C VAL A 725 -18.23 9.25 -14.01
N GLY A 726 -19.01 9.39 -15.09
CA GLY A 726 -19.54 10.67 -15.54
C GLY A 726 -20.32 10.52 -16.83
N PHE A 727 -21.11 11.54 -17.17
CA PHE A 727 -21.97 11.57 -18.34
C PHE A 727 -21.76 12.85 -19.17
N HIS A 728 -21.99 12.73 -20.46
CA HIS A 728 -22.04 13.83 -21.42
C HIS A 728 -23.09 13.52 -22.50
N GLY A 729 -23.46 14.48 -23.34
CA GLY A 729 -24.46 14.22 -24.37
C GLY A 729 -24.94 15.49 -25.05
N THR A 730 -26.13 15.39 -25.67
CA THR A 730 -26.84 16.54 -26.23
C THR A 730 -28.30 16.53 -25.80
N SER A 731 -28.88 17.70 -25.50
CA SER A 731 -30.28 17.82 -25.08
C SER A 731 -30.89 19.14 -25.52
N SER A 732 -32.21 19.16 -25.70
CA SER A 732 -33.02 20.36 -25.88
C SER A 732 -34.13 20.40 -24.81
N HIS A 733 -35.40 20.39 -25.19
CA HIS A 733 -36.49 20.00 -24.30
C HIS A 733 -36.55 18.48 -24.08
N GLU A 734 -35.81 17.72 -24.89
CA GLU A 734 -35.70 16.26 -24.85
C GLU A 734 -34.24 15.84 -24.88
N LEU A 735 -33.94 14.60 -24.46
CA LEU A 735 -32.59 14.05 -24.51
C LEU A 735 -32.33 13.47 -25.91
N HIS A 736 -31.27 13.92 -26.60
CA HIS A 736 -30.97 13.51 -27.97
C HIS A 736 -29.84 12.48 -28.04
N GLN A 737 -28.73 12.74 -27.33
CA GLN A 737 -27.58 11.83 -27.24
C GLN A 737 -27.12 11.68 -25.80
N LEU A 738 -26.57 10.50 -25.49
CA LEU A 738 -25.93 10.20 -24.22
C LEU A 738 -24.58 9.53 -24.48
N GLY A 739 -23.55 9.99 -23.78
CA GLY A 739 -22.19 9.45 -23.74
C GLY A 739 -21.72 9.32 -22.29
N VAL A 740 -20.65 8.57 -22.08
CA VAL A 740 -20.15 8.24 -20.74
C VAL A 740 -18.64 8.41 -20.63
N TYR A 741 -18.20 8.74 -19.43
CA TYR A 741 -16.79 8.65 -19.01
C TYR A 741 -16.60 7.35 -18.23
N VAL A 742 -15.59 6.55 -18.60
CA VAL A 742 -15.32 5.26 -17.95
C VAL A 742 -13.93 5.20 -17.33
N MET A 743 -13.81 4.55 -16.18
CA MET A 743 -12.54 4.23 -15.53
C MET A 743 -12.46 2.73 -15.24
N PRO A 744 -11.28 2.09 -15.30
CA PRO A 744 -11.06 0.74 -14.78
C PRO A 744 -11.63 0.58 -13.37
N ILE A 745 -12.21 -0.61 -13.12
CA ILE A 745 -12.83 -0.99 -11.84
C ILE A 745 -11.78 -1.07 -10.73
#